data_AF-A0A954TY32-F1
#
_entry.id   AF-A0A954TY32-F1
#
_cell.length_a   1.000
_cell.length_b   1.000
_cell.length_c   1.000
_cell.angle_alpha   90.00
_cell.angle_beta   90.00
_cell.angle_gamma   90.00
#
_symmetry.space_group_name_H-M   'P 1'
#
loop_
_entity.id
_entity.type
_entity.pdbx_description
1 polymer ?
#
loop_
_entity_poly.entity_id
_entity_poly.type
_entity_poly.pdbx_seq_one_letter_code
_entity_poly.pdbx_strand_id
1 'polypeptide(L)'
;TLWHGQLNPDRDLIVEFSNEVWNPGFAQYTETGFGNYQTVADKLVTIRAIFDAVWGADKDRVKLVLAGQAANLTTLQTAVTRIEQQTSLPASDTIDALAIALYSNVNLGQVYTNLHDVMNGLLDMSDERGYLENLRDLAVTNNLAMYAYEAGQHLLTTSTSYPELVALAQDDPRMALVYQELVRLWQAYDGDLLMQYTFTGDSPNTSQWGLLLDQSERGSVKWDATLALLLDQGDANLDSFVDYDDFVILRDHYGQSGLWWEQGDFDADRAVGEADLIAFWLNMDTLRVDATQLAEITAFAQTHGVPLADESLDLQISLATLAESGTGSAAILTILRSGPTTDPVTVTLRTSDDSEVSLVDSVVVIPANASSVTVDVFAVNEGQFDGSQGVRIVAEAEGFAPADVQLVVTDMGIGTPEPRLAGATVYLDANDNQQLDSGELITIADATGRYEFQLVPPGSYHVRAVGLPSEQPALVTFDELSRWDYELSGTAQTAADTEFGQVLAASGTSGDYVTATGADELSYGTSSVRSVSLWVNPTETTTRQLIYEEGDADQGLNVYIENGELYIGGWNLNAGQSNWTGNWVHTAISAGAWHHVALTLSGTKFVGPDVLFGYLDGVEFERTSGSQLWNRSDEFAVIGPNSSTRFASGTTVSNSAGEYPLNGQVSRLAVSNEFWSAAQVLAQAMSFAALNSPPTFTLNIIIDTVAEDATWSAGTTLAEIAIVDDNLSPNEISVVALSGADAGQFQVVDAGGTLELQWTGSTLLDHEAQSSYSVTIIVDELGVGAEPDAVQTFVLNVTDVNEPPSVSFSPANDLIDENTETSSAVFIADIMVVDDALGTSTISLSGTDAASFSISGTPQSGYQLLLNAGVTLNATAKPTYDVSVSVDDPSIGATPDDSADFMLTVFGNAAPTIALTQALTDIDEDEPLTPQVKVADIVITDDLAGDNVLSLSGDDAGLFEILGNIPSAALYLRSDAMLDYETNASLNVTVTVDDGFNTPASDSLSVAVNDANDPPVISGAVVLVAIDEDASPLTITAA
;
A
#
# COMPACT_ATOMS: atom_id res chain seq x y z
N THR A 1 -3.05 -40.20 -2.42
CA THR A 1 -3.73 -40.60 -1.17
C THR A 1 -3.07 -40.10 0.08
N LEU A 2 -1.73 -40.08 0.21
CA LEU A 2 -1.06 -39.62 1.44
C LEU A 2 -1.39 -38.17 1.84
N TRP A 3 -1.51 -37.26 0.86
CA TRP A 3 -1.72 -35.83 1.11
C TRP A 3 -3.20 -35.40 1.12
N HIS A 4 -4.04 -36.03 0.30
CA HIS A 4 -5.44 -35.63 0.12
C HIS A 4 -6.28 -35.63 1.42
N GLY A 5 -6.11 -36.65 2.28
CA GLY A 5 -6.89 -36.75 3.51
C GLY A 5 -6.32 -35.97 4.71
N GLN A 6 -5.19 -35.28 4.52
CA GLN A 6 -4.48 -34.57 5.60
C GLN A 6 -4.29 -33.08 5.30
N LEU A 7 -4.53 -32.63 4.06
CA LEU A 7 -4.47 -31.22 3.70
C LEU A 7 -5.67 -30.49 4.32
N ASN A 8 -5.41 -29.34 4.94
CA ASN A 8 -6.46 -28.44 5.42
C ASN A 8 -7.47 -28.16 4.28
N PRO A 9 -8.79 -28.34 4.48
CA PRO A 9 -9.79 -28.12 3.44
C PRO A 9 -9.77 -26.71 2.84
N ASP A 10 -9.27 -25.70 3.57
CA ASP A 10 -9.25 -24.29 3.15
C ASP A 10 -7.97 -23.90 2.39
N ARG A 11 -7.09 -24.85 2.05
CA ARG A 11 -5.83 -24.59 1.33
C ARG A 11 -5.80 -25.25 -0.04
N ASP A 12 -5.26 -24.56 -1.02
CA ASP A 12 -4.96 -25.11 -2.34
C ASP A 12 -3.64 -25.90 -2.34
N LEU A 13 -3.53 -26.87 -3.25
CA LEU A 13 -2.31 -27.63 -3.52
C LEU A 13 -1.70 -27.16 -4.84
N ILE A 14 -0.57 -26.46 -4.76
CA ILE A 14 0.21 -26.07 -5.93
C ILE A 14 1.16 -27.22 -6.30
N VAL A 15 1.07 -27.69 -7.54
CA VAL A 15 1.87 -28.80 -8.07
C VAL A 15 2.72 -28.27 -9.21
N GLU A 16 4.01 -28.15 -8.98
CA GLU A 16 4.98 -27.84 -10.03
C GLU A 16 5.65 -29.12 -10.52
N PHE A 17 5.72 -29.29 -11.84
CA PHE A 17 6.50 -30.37 -12.45
C PHE A 17 7.90 -29.87 -12.85
N SER A 18 8.80 -29.76 -11.85
CA SER A 18 10.25 -29.49 -11.97
C SER A 18 10.63 -28.17 -12.67
N ASN A 19 11.13 -27.20 -11.90
CA ASN A 19 11.59 -25.88 -12.36
C ASN A 19 12.89 -25.83 -13.19
N GLU A 20 13.78 -26.83 -13.12
CA GLU A 20 15.10 -26.75 -13.78
C GLU A 20 15.26 -27.69 -15.00
N VAL A 21 14.15 -28.08 -15.65
CA VAL A 21 14.18 -29.02 -16.79
C VAL A 21 14.88 -28.48 -18.04
N TRP A 22 15.13 -27.17 -18.10
CA TRP A 22 15.88 -26.50 -19.17
C TRP A 22 17.40 -26.48 -18.92
N ASN A 23 17.85 -26.77 -17.70
CA ASN A 23 19.23 -26.56 -17.27
C ASN A 23 20.07 -27.84 -17.37
N PRO A 24 21.07 -27.91 -18.28
CA PRO A 24 21.88 -29.11 -18.47
C PRO A 24 22.78 -29.46 -17.28
N GLY A 25 22.91 -28.57 -16.29
CA GLY A 25 23.62 -28.81 -15.04
C GLY A 25 22.89 -29.77 -14.10
N PHE A 26 21.57 -29.93 -14.25
CA PHE A 26 20.75 -30.78 -13.38
C PHE A 26 20.50 -32.17 -13.98
N ALA A 27 20.43 -33.19 -13.13
CA ALA A 27 20.20 -34.57 -13.55
C ALA A 27 18.86 -34.71 -14.31
N GLN A 28 17.85 -33.95 -13.90
CA GLN A 28 16.50 -33.89 -14.47
C GLN A 28 16.52 -33.53 -15.97
N TYR A 29 17.41 -32.64 -16.41
CA TYR A 29 17.58 -32.34 -17.84
C TYR A 29 18.05 -33.57 -18.63
N THR A 30 18.96 -34.33 -18.04
CA THR A 30 19.59 -35.51 -18.66
C THR A 30 18.75 -36.78 -18.54
N GLU A 31 17.86 -36.87 -17.55
CA GLU A 31 16.95 -37.99 -17.39
C GLU A 31 15.78 -37.88 -18.38
N THR A 32 15.67 -38.86 -19.28
CA THR A 32 14.49 -39.12 -20.14
C THR A 32 14.01 -38.00 -21.10
N GLY A 33 14.81 -36.96 -21.38
CA GLY A 33 14.53 -35.99 -22.44
C GLY A 33 13.64 -34.81 -22.02
N PHE A 34 13.69 -34.41 -20.75
CA PHE A 34 12.93 -33.26 -20.22
C PHE A 34 13.47 -31.89 -20.63
N GLY A 35 14.69 -31.81 -21.17
CA GLY A 35 15.14 -30.63 -21.94
C GLY A 35 14.26 -30.32 -23.17
N ASN A 36 13.32 -31.20 -23.52
CA ASN A 36 12.28 -30.97 -24.52
C ASN A 36 10.92 -30.68 -23.84
N TYR A 37 10.42 -29.46 -24.01
CA TYR A 37 9.17 -29.00 -23.41
C TYR A 37 7.91 -29.68 -23.97
N GLN A 38 7.99 -30.38 -25.11
CA GLN A 38 6.90 -31.26 -25.55
C GLN A 38 6.75 -32.46 -24.61
N THR A 39 7.86 -33.01 -24.11
CA THR A 39 7.84 -34.10 -23.12
C THR A 39 7.27 -33.61 -21.79
N VAL A 40 7.62 -32.39 -21.38
CA VAL A 40 7.09 -31.74 -20.17
C VAL A 40 5.57 -31.59 -20.26
N ALA A 41 5.07 -31.06 -21.39
CA ALA A 41 3.64 -30.98 -21.68
C ALA A 41 2.93 -32.33 -21.62
N ASP A 42 3.47 -33.36 -22.29
CA ASP A 42 2.90 -34.72 -22.27
C ASP A 42 2.78 -35.28 -20.83
N LYS A 43 3.75 -34.94 -19.96
CA LYS A 43 3.73 -35.32 -18.53
C LYS A 43 2.71 -34.54 -17.73
N LEU A 44 2.61 -33.22 -17.91
CA LEU A 44 1.62 -32.40 -17.22
C LEU A 44 0.19 -32.85 -17.52
N VAL A 45 -0.13 -33.19 -18.77
CA VAL A 45 -1.43 -33.79 -19.12
C VAL A 45 -1.69 -35.09 -18.35
N THR A 46 -0.67 -35.93 -18.21
CA THR A 46 -0.77 -37.17 -17.43
C THR A 46 -0.97 -36.89 -15.93
N ILE A 47 -0.27 -35.89 -15.39
CA ILE A 47 -0.34 -35.49 -13.99
C ILE A 47 -1.72 -34.92 -13.66
N ARG A 48 -2.25 -34.00 -14.48
CA ARG A 48 -3.61 -33.47 -14.35
C ARG A 48 -4.64 -34.59 -14.27
N ALA A 49 -4.59 -35.56 -15.19
CA ALA A 49 -5.51 -36.69 -15.20
C ALA A 49 -5.43 -37.55 -13.92
N ILE A 50 -4.23 -37.70 -13.33
CA ILE A 50 -4.06 -38.41 -12.07
C ILE A 50 -4.68 -37.62 -10.92
N PHE A 51 -4.42 -36.30 -10.83
CA PHE A 51 -4.97 -35.46 -9.77
C PHE A 51 -6.50 -35.36 -9.85
N ASP A 52 -7.07 -35.18 -11.05
CA ASP A 52 -8.52 -35.22 -11.28
C ASP A 52 -9.16 -36.51 -10.77
N ALA A 53 -8.54 -37.66 -11.09
CA ALA A 53 -9.06 -38.96 -10.69
C ALA A 53 -8.99 -39.18 -9.16
N VAL A 54 -8.00 -38.59 -8.50
CA VAL A 54 -7.79 -38.76 -7.05
C VAL A 54 -8.62 -37.77 -6.22
N TRP A 55 -8.74 -36.52 -6.66
CA TRP A 55 -9.42 -35.44 -5.93
C TRP A 55 -10.91 -35.32 -6.26
N GLY A 56 -11.33 -35.77 -7.44
CA GLY A 56 -12.75 -35.85 -7.79
C GLY A 56 -13.46 -34.50 -7.73
N ALA A 57 -14.32 -34.30 -6.72
CA ALA A 57 -15.06 -33.05 -6.53
C ALA A 57 -14.14 -31.89 -6.08
N ASP A 58 -13.03 -32.18 -5.40
CA ASP A 58 -12.11 -31.19 -4.86
C ASP A 58 -10.97 -30.83 -5.85
N LYS A 59 -11.09 -31.27 -7.12
CA LYS A 59 -10.03 -31.16 -8.13
C LYS A 59 -9.60 -29.72 -8.46
N ASP A 60 -10.47 -28.74 -8.20
CA ASP A 60 -10.22 -27.31 -8.49
C ASP A 60 -9.24 -26.69 -7.47
N ARG A 61 -9.03 -27.35 -6.33
CA ARG A 61 -8.01 -27.01 -5.32
C ARG A 61 -6.59 -27.39 -5.74
N VAL A 62 -6.43 -28.17 -6.81
CA VAL A 62 -5.11 -28.56 -7.31
C VAL A 62 -4.72 -27.63 -8.45
N LYS A 63 -3.75 -26.74 -8.20
CA LYS A 63 -3.19 -25.81 -9.17
C LYS A 63 -1.96 -26.41 -9.82
N LEU A 64 -2.04 -26.80 -11.09
CA LEU A 64 -0.92 -27.39 -11.82
C LEU A 64 -0.12 -26.31 -12.55
N VAL A 65 1.17 -26.23 -12.27
CA VAL A 65 2.04 -25.14 -12.72
C VAL A 65 3.02 -25.63 -13.78
N LEU A 66 3.12 -24.89 -14.89
CA LEU A 66 4.12 -25.10 -15.93
C LEU A 66 5.29 -24.13 -15.73
N ALA A 67 6.40 -24.64 -15.19
CA ALA A 67 7.62 -23.86 -14.98
C ALA A 67 8.47 -23.76 -16.25
N GLY A 68 9.15 -22.63 -16.41
CA GLY A 68 10.06 -22.37 -17.52
C GLY A 68 11.10 -21.29 -17.24
N GLN A 69 11.94 -21.04 -18.24
CA GLN A 69 13.05 -20.07 -18.14
C GLN A 69 12.60 -18.69 -18.59
N ALA A 70 12.73 -17.67 -17.73
CA ALA A 70 12.34 -16.27 -18.02
C ALA A 70 12.95 -15.76 -19.34
N ALA A 71 14.26 -15.92 -19.51
CA ALA A 71 14.99 -15.49 -20.70
C ALA A 71 14.69 -16.27 -21.99
N ASN A 72 13.89 -17.33 -21.94
CA ASN A 72 13.55 -18.15 -23.11
C ASN A 72 12.09 -18.62 -23.07
N LEU A 73 11.17 -17.68 -23.24
CA LEU A 73 9.72 -17.95 -23.22
C LEU A 73 9.25 -18.94 -24.30
N THR A 74 10.04 -19.14 -25.37
CA THR A 74 9.69 -20.09 -26.45
C THR A 74 9.46 -21.51 -25.91
N THR A 75 10.12 -21.88 -24.81
CA THR A 75 9.92 -23.18 -24.15
C THR A 75 8.51 -23.33 -23.58
N LEU A 76 8.03 -22.32 -22.84
CA LEU A 76 6.67 -22.26 -22.30
C LEU A 76 5.63 -22.24 -23.42
N GLN A 77 5.84 -21.43 -24.46
CA GLN A 77 4.97 -21.39 -25.65
C GLN A 77 4.85 -22.77 -26.33
N THR A 78 5.97 -23.49 -26.43
CA THR A 78 6.01 -24.84 -27.00
C THR A 78 5.19 -25.83 -26.17
N ALA A 79 5.29 -25.78 -24.84
CA ALA A 79 4.54 -26.64 -23.95
C ALA A 79 3.04 -26.34 -23.98
N VAL A 80 2.64 -25.06 -23.90
CA VAL A 80 1.25 -24.61 -24.03
C VAL A 80 0.63 -25.13 -25.33
N THR A 81 1.28 -24.85 -26.46
CA THR A 81 0.83 -25.31 -27.78
C THR A 81 0.69 -26.84 -27.85
N ARG A 82 1.62 -27.57 -27.23
CA ARG A 82 1.61 -29.03 -27.20
C ARG A 82 0.45 -29.58 -26.37
N ILE A 83 0.16 -28.99 -25.21
CA ILE A 83 -0.98 -29.37 -24.35
C ILE A 83 -2.26 -29.25 -25.16
N GLU A 84 -2.51 -28.09 -25.79
CA GLU A 84 -3.72 -27.85 -26.57
C GLU A 84 -3.88 -28.81 -27.74
N GLN A 85 -2.78 -29.13 -28.43
CA GLN A 85 -2.80 -30.11 -29.51
C GLN A 85 -3.12 -31.53 -29.02
N GLN A 86 -2.64 -31.89 -27.84
CA GLN A 86 -2.83 -33.23 -27.28
C GLN A 86 -4.23 -33.41 -26.68
N THR A 87 -4.76 -32.41 -26.00
CA THR A 87 -6.07 -32.47 -25.31
C THR A 87 -7.22 -32.02 -26.20
N SER A 88 -6.94 -31.23 -27.25
CA SER A 88 -7.96 -30.51 -28.03
C SER A 88 -8.81 -29.57 -27.19
N LEU A 89 -8.25 -29.05 -26.10
CA LEU A 89 -8.86 -28.08 -25.17
C LEU A 89 -7.86 -26.93 -24.92
N PRO A 90 -8.33 -25.75 -24.45
CA PRO A 90 -7.44 -24.68 -24.01
C PRO A 90 -6.42 -25.17 -22.98
N ALA A 91 -5.23 -24.59 -22.95
CA ALA A 91 -4.21 -24.98 -21.99
C ALA A 91 -4.66 -24.81 -20.52
N SER A 92 -5.53 -23.82 -20.25
CA SER A 92 -6.16 -23.56 -18.95
C SER A 92 -6.99 -24.72 -18.38
N ASP A 93 -7.40 -25.68 -19.20
CA ASP A 93 -8.10 -26.89 -18.72
C ASP A 93 -7.12 -27.93 -18.15
N THR A 94 -5.81 -27.75 -18.36
CA THR A 94 -4.75 -28.68 -17.92
C THR A 94 -3.84 -28.06 -16.89
N ILE A 95 -3.43 -26.81 -17.10
CA ILE A 95 -2.53 -26.05 -16.22
C ILE A 95 -3.23 -24.79 -15.76
N ASP A 96 -2.88 -24.32 -14.57
CA ASP A 96 -3.50 -23.16 -13.92
C ASP A 96 -2.60 -21.92 -14.01
N ALA A 97 -1.28 -22.12 -14.06
CA ALA A 97 -0.31 -21.03 -14.09
C ALA A 97 0.94 -21.33 -14.93
N LEU A 98 1.54 -20.27 -15.46
CA LEU A 98 2.89 -20.26 -16.00
C LEU A 98 3.84 -19.75 -14.91
N ALA A 99 4.98 -20.41 -14.74
CA ALA A 99 5.96 -20.00 -13.74
C ALA A 99 7.36 -19.76 -14.29
N ILE A 100 8.04 -18.75 -13.75
CA ILE A 100 9.43 -18.41 -14.06
C ILE A 100 10.25 -18.16 -12.78
N ALA A 101 11.57 -18.13 -12.91
CA ALA A 101 12.43 -17.50 -11.92
C ALA A 101 12.52 -15.99 -12.19
N LEU A 102 12.11 -15.14 -11.25
CA LEU A 102 12.19 -13.69 -11.37
C LEU A 102 13.38 -13.14 -10.58
N TYR A 103 14.54 -13.19 -11.24
CA TYR A 103 15.79 -12.73 -10.64
C TYR A 103 16.22 -11.37 -11.19
N SER A 104 16.52 -10.41 -10.30
CA SER A 104 17.27 -9.20 -10.64
C SER A 104 18.75 -9.54 -10.85
N ASN A 105 19.31 -9.15 -11.98
CA ASN A 105 20.69 -9.43 -12.36
C ASN A 105 21.51 -8.19 -12.68
N VAL A 106 22.83 -8.31 -12.55
CA VAL A 106 23.79 -7.36 -13.15
C VAL A 106 24.28 -7.89 -14.51
N ASN A 107 24.71 -7.01 -15.40
CA ASN A 107 25.24 -7.40 -16.70
C ASN A 107 26.52 -8.24 -16.54
N LEU A 108 26.41 -9.56 -16.70
CA LEU A 108 27.50 -10.52 -16.50
C LEU A 108 28.70 -10.31 -17.46
N GLY A 109 28.53 -9.52 -18.52
CA GLY A 109 29.59 -9.14 -19.46
C GLY A 109 30.35 -7.86 -19.08
N GLN A 110 29.88 -7.11 -18.08
CA GLN A 110 30.46 -5.85 -17.61
C GLN A 110 31.36 -6.08 -16.39
N VAL A 111 32.46 -5.32 -16.30
CA VAL A 111 33.32 -5.31 -15.11
C VAL A 111 32.88 -4.15 -14.22
N TYR A 112 32.42 -4.49 -13.02
CA TYR A 112 32.04 -3.51 -12.01
C TYR A 112 33.21 -3.25 -11.07
N THR A 113 33.54 -1.98 -10.84
CA THR A 113 34.70 -1.57 -10.01
C THR A 113 34.31 -1.00 -8.66
N ASN A 114 33.03 -0.72 -8.43
CA ASN A 114 32.53 -0.13 -7.20
C ASN A 114 31.13 -0.68 -6.87
N LEU A 115 30.71 -0.54 -5.61
CA LEU A 115 29.42 -1.02 -5.10
C LEU A 115 28.23 -0.28 -5.72
N HIS A 116 28.38 1.02 -6.00
CA HIS A 116 27.32 1.84 -6.57
C HIS A 116 26.85 1.31 -7.94
N ASP A 117 27.77 0.99 -8.84
CA ASP A 117 27.45 0.44 -10.15
C ASP A 117 26.77 -0.94 -10.05
N VAL A 118 27.14 -1.76 -9.05
CA VAL A 118 26.50 -3.07 -8.80
C VAL A 118 25.05 -2.86 -8.38
N MET A 119 24.80 -1.94 -7.44
CA MET A 119 23.44 -1.65 -6.97
C MET A 119 22.56 -1.02 -8.07
N ASN A 120 23.10 -0.08 -8.85
CA ASN A 120 22.36 0.49 -10.00
C ASN A 120 22.05 -0.56 -11.06
N GLY A 121 22.97 -1.51 -11.28
CA GLY A 121 22.72 -2.62 -12.20
C GLY A 121 21.56 -3.52 -11.76
N LEU A 122 21.40 -3.76 -10.46
CA LEU A 122 20.27 -4.53 -9.93
C LEU A 122 18.94 -3.78 -10.00
N LEU A 123 18.97 -2.45 -9.90
CA LEU A 123 17.79 -1.58 -9.93
C LEU A 123 17.30 -1.26 -11.36
N ASP A 124 18.13 -1.42 -12.39
CA ASP A 124 17.76 -1.14 -13.79
C ASP A 124 16.55 -1.98 -14.25
N MET A 125 16.53 -3.27 -13.88
CA MET A 125 15.45 -4.25 -14.14
C MET A 125 14.87 -4.27 -15.57
N SER A 126 15.65 -3.83 -16.56
CA SER A 126 15.17 -3.63 -17.93
C SER A 126 14.91 -4.97 -18.65
N ASP A 127 15.77 -5.96 -18.41
CA ASP A 127 15.59 -7.33 -18.91
C ASP A 127 14.37 -8.00 -18.27
N GLU A 128 14.19 -7.84 -16.96
CA GLU A 128 13.09 -8.39 -16.17
C GLU A 128 11.74 -7.84 -16.63
N ARG A 129 11.64 -6.53 -16.90
CA ARG A 129 10.46 -5.91 -17.54
C ARG A 129 10.13 -6.59 -18.86
N GLY A 130 11.13 -6.78 -19.73
CA GLY A 130 10.95 -7.48 -20.99
C GLY A 130 10.50 -8.94 -20.83
N TYR A 131 11.00 -9.68 -19.84
CA TYR A 131 10.54 -11.05 -19.58
C TYR A 131 9.09 -11.09 -19.09
N LEU A 132 8.70 -10.15 -18.22
CA LEU A 132 7.35 -10.07 -17.65
C LEU A 132 6.31 -9.64 -18.68
N GLU A 133 6.62 -8.66 -19.55
CA GLU A 133 5.76 -8.29 -20.69
C GLU A 133 5.41 -9.53 -21.53
N ASN A 134 6.43 -10.28 -21.94
CA ASN A 134 6.23 -11.45 -22.78
C ASN A 134 5.48 -12.59 -22.04
N LEU A 135 5.77 -12.80 -20.75
CA LEU A 135 5.09 -13.81 -19.93
C LEU A 135 3.61 -13.45 -19.74
N ARG A 136 3.31 -12.18 -19.45
CA ARG A 136 1.95 -11.65 -19.30
C ARG A 136 1.14 -11.85 -20.57
N ASP A 137 1.70 -11.48 -21.72
CA ASP A 137 1.03 -11.70 -23.01
C ASP A 137 0.67 -13.17 -23.22
N LEU A 138 1.58 -14.08 -22.90
CA LEU A 138 1.32 -15.52 -23.03
C LEU A 138 0.27 -16.01 -22.01
N ALA A 139 0.33 -15.54 -20.77
CA ALA A 139 -0.59 -15.91 -19.70
C ALA A 139 -2.01 -15.42 -19.98
N VAL A 140 -2.17 -14.13 -20.28
CA VAL A 140 -3.46 -13.50 -20.61
C VAL A 140 -4.08 -14.14 -21.84
N THR A 141 -3.29 -14.40 -22.89
CA THR A 141 -3.79 -15.05 -24.12
C THR A 141 -4.35 -16.45 -23.86
N ASN A 142 -3.82 -17.16 -22.85
CA ASN A 142 -4.19 -18.53 -22.55
C ASN A 142 -5.05 -18.67 -21.28
N ASN A 143 -5.47 -17.56 -20.67
CA ASN A 143 -6.23 -17.52 -19.42
C ASN A 143 -5.55 -18.32 -18.29
N LEU A 144 -4.27 -18.03 -18.06
CA LEU A 144 -3.42 -18.64 -17.03
C LEU A 144 -2.95 -17.56 -16.04
N ALA A 145 -2.75 -17.95 -14.78
CA ALA A 145 -2.07 -17.09 -13.81
C ALA A 145 -0.56 -17.04 -14.05
N MET A 146 0.10 -16.02 -13.49
CA MET A 146 1.56 -15.88 -13.50
C MET A 146 2.10 -16.15 -12.11
N TYR A 147 2.99 -17.13 -11.97
CA TYR A 147 3.69 -17.46 -10.74
C TYR A 147 5.21 -17.23 -10.92
N ALA A 148 5.90 -16.89 -9.84
CA ALA A 148 7.34 -17.00 -9.76
C ALA A 148 7.67 -18.14 -8.80
N TYR A 149 8.34 -19.19 -9.29
CA TYR A 149 8.71 -20.32 -8.43
C TYR A 149 9.94 -20.01 -7.55
N GLU A 150 10.68 -18.97 -7.93
CA GLU A 150 11.74 -18.34 -7.14
C GLU A 150 11.90 -16.89 -7.61
N ALA A 151 12.31 -16.00 -6.70
CA ALA A 151 12.57 -14.61 -6.99
C ALA A 151 13.65 -14.04 -6.06
N GLY A 152 14.24 -12.91 -6.44
CA GLY A 152 15.21 -12.17 -5.63
C GLY A 152 16.37 -11.63 -6.45
N GLN A 153 17.46 -11.29 -5.78
CA GLN A 153 18.71 -10.88 -6.44
C GLN A 153 19.53 -12.10 -6.89
N HIS A 154 20.21 -12.04 -8.04
CA HIS A 154 21.03 -13.12 -8.60
C HIS A 154 22.50 -12.72 -8.82
N LEU A 155 23.11 -12.14 -7.79
CA LEU A 155 24.55 -11.93 -7.67
C LEU A 155 25.22 -13.25 -7.25
N LEU A 156 26.03 -13.82 -8.12
CA LEU A 156 26.83 -15.02 -7.82
C LEU A 156 28.30 -14.65 -7.61
N THR A 157 28.92 -15.13 -6.53
CA THR A 157 30.39 -14.99 -6.33
C THR A 157 31.24 -15.65 -7.40
N THR A 158 30.67 -16.62 -8.13
CA THR A 158 31.37 -17.39 -9.17
C THR A 158 31.24 -16.81 -10.57
N SER A 159 30.33 -15.86 -10.80
CA SER A 159 30.05 -15.35 -12.15
C SER A 159 30.98 -14.21 -12.56
N THR A 160 31.70 -13.53 -11.65
CA THR A 160 32.38 -12.28 -11.99
C THR A 160 33.64 -11.98 -11.15
N SER A 161 34.37 -10.94 -11.56
CA SER A 161 35.76 -10.63 -11.15
C SER A 161 35.89 -9.85 -9.82
N TYR A 162 34.89 -9.89 -8.93
CA TYR A 162 34.78 -8.96 -7.78
C TYR A 162 33.98 -9.50 -6.57
N PRO A 163 34.40 -10.62 -5.95
CA PRO A 163 33.68 -11.25 -4.83
C PRO A 163 33.49 -10.36 -3.59
N GLU A 164 34.34 -9.35 -3.39
CA GLU A 164 34.22 -8.39 -2.27
C GLU A 164 32.99 -7.47 -2.43
N LEU A 165 32.62 -7.09 -3.65
CA LEU A 165 31.45 -6.23 -3.90
C LEU A 165 30.13 -6.98 -3.70
N VAL A 166 30.08 -8.27 -4.00
CA VAL A 166 28.88 -9.09 -3.82
C VAL A 166 28.51 -9.20 -2.34
N ALA A 167 29.51 -9.38 -1.47
CA ALA A 167 29.29 -9.42 -0.02
C ALA A 167 28.82 -8.06 0.51
N LEU A 168 29.46 -6.97 0.08
CA LEU A 168 29.05 -5.61 0.47
C LEU A 168 27.63 -5.26 0.00
N ALA A 169 27.21 -5.74 -1.16
CA ALA A 169 25.86 -5.52 -1.68
C ALA A 169 24.77 -6.21 -0.85
N GLN A 170 25.07 -7.34 -0.18
CA GLN A 170 24.05 -8.03 0.62
C GLN A 170 23.58 -7.21 1.83
N ASP A 171 24.48 -6.39 2.41
CA ASP A 171 24.24 -5.58 3.60
C ASP A 171 24.02 -4.09 3.26
N ASP A 172 24.01 -3.71 1.98
CA ASP A 172 23.76 -2.34 1.53
C ASP A 172 22.26 -2.01 1.67
N PRO A 173 21.88 -0.88 2.30
CA PRO A 173 20.47 -0.51 2.47
C PRO A 173 19.67 -0.47 1.16
N ARG A 174 20.32 -0.16 0.03
CA ARG A 174 19.65 -0.14 -1.29
C ARG A 174 19.22 -1.53 -1.76
N MET A 175 19.69 -2.61 -1.12
CA MET A 175 19.20 -3.95 -1.38
C MET A 175 17.73 -4.10 -0.97
N ALA A 176 17.25 -3.33 0.01
CA ALA A 176 15.82 -3.27 0.35
C ALA A 176 15.01 -2.79 -0.86
N LEU A 177 15.48 -1.73 -1.53
CA LEU A 177 14.84 -1.16 -2.72
C LEU A 177 14.77 -2.18 -3.88
N VAL A 178 15.78 -3.04 -4.05
CA VAL A 178 15.78 -4.10 -5.06
C VAL A 178 14.63 -5.10 -4.82
N TYR A 179 14.40 -5.49 -3.57
CA TYR A 179 13.31 -6.43 -3.25
C TYR A 179 11.93 -5.77 -3.34
N GLN A 180 11.81 -4.51 -2.91
CA GLN A 180 10.59 -3.72 -3.06
C GLN A 180 10.23 -3.52 -4.54
N GLU A 181 11.19 -3.14 -5.39
CA GLU A 181 10.94 -2.96 -6.83
C GLU A 181 10.64 -4.29 -7.53
N LEU A 182 11.24 -5.42 -7.11
CA LEU A 182 10.87 -6.74 -7.64
C LEU A 182 9.40 -7.09 -7.38
N VAL A 183 8.89 -6.81 -6.18
CA VAL A 183 7.48 -7.03 -5.83
C VAL A 183 6.58 -6.07 -6.59
N ARG A 184 6.91 -4.78 -6.63
CA ARG A 184 6.15 -3.77 -7.37
C ARG A 184 6.09 -4.10 -8.87
N LEU A 185 7.21 -4.55 -9.43
CA LEU A 185 7.31 -4.98 -10.81
C LEU A 185 6.43 -6.21 -11.05
N TRP A 186 6.48 -7.21 -10.18
CA TRP A 186 5.63 -8.39 -10.30
C TRP A 186 4.13 -8.05 -10.29
N GLN A 187 3.70 -7.17 -9.38
CA GLN A 187 2.32 -6.69 -9.28
C GLN A 187 1.90 -5.88 -10.52
N ALA A 188 2.77 -5.02 -11.06
CA ALA A 188 2.48 -4.21 -12.24
C ALA A 188 2.21 -5.04 -13.51
N TYR A 189 2.63 -6.30 -13.53
CA TYR A 189 2.41 -7.24 -14.64
C TYR A 189 1.37 -8.32 -14.32
N ASP A 190 0.47 -8.07 -13.38
CA ASP A 190 -0.61 -8.99 -12.94
C ASP A 190 -0.07 -10.33 -12.40
N GLY A 191 1.11 -10.31 -11.78
CA GLY A 191 1.68 -11.45 -11.09
C GLY A 191 0.85 -11.87 -9.87
N ASP A 192 0.63 -13.18 -9.69
CA ASP A 192 -0.19 -13.73 -8.60
C ASP A 192 0.72 -14.20 -7.45
N LEU A 193 1.36 -15.37 -7.56
CA LEU A 193 2.27 -15.89 -6.54
C LEU A 193 3.73 -15.50 -6.82
N LEU A 194 4.42 -14.88 -5.86
CA LEU A 194 5.87 -14.62 -5.87
C LEU A 194 6.56 -15.42 -4.76
N MET A 195 7.31 -16.47 -5.12
CA MET A 195 8.03 -17.28 -4.12
C MET A 195 9.42 -16.72 -3.84
N GLN A 196 9.69 -16.41 -2.57
CA GLN A 196 11.03 -16.02 -2.10
C GLN A 196 11.59 -17.08 -1.16
N TYR A 197 12.88 -17.38 -1.30
CA TYR A 197 13.54 -18.32 -0.39
C TYR A 197 13.96 -17.62 0.89
N THR A 198 13.51 -18.10 2.04
CA THR A 198 14.02 -17.62 3.33
C THR A 198 15.52 -17.89 3.46
N PHE A 199 15.97 -19.08 3.06
CA PHE A 199 17.35 -19.52 3.17
C PHE A 199 17.69 -20.61 2.15
N THR A 200 18.90 -20.58 1.58
CA THR A 200 19.32 -21.45 0.47
C THR A 200 20.62 -22.24 0.72
N GLY A 201 21.26 -22.12 1.89
CA GLY A 201 22.35 -23.01 2.35
C GLY A 201 23.57 -22.30 2.95
N ASP A 202 24.38 -23.03 3.75
CA ASP A 202 25.47 -22.48 4.60
C ASP A 202 26.77 -22.08 3.88
N SER A 203 26.73 -21.71 2.59
CA SER A 203 27.91 -21.33 1.82
C SER A 203 27.76 -19.90 1.31
N PRO A 204 28.82 -19.06 1.38
CA PRO A 204 28.79 -17.69 0.87
C PRO A 204 28.49 -17.59 -0.63
N ASN A 205 28.50 -18.71 -1.37
CA ASN A 205 28.14 -18.78 -2.78
C ASN A 205 26.67 -19.19 -3.03
N THR A 206 25.93 -19.62 -2.01
CA THR A 206 24.54 -20.10 -2.13
C THR A 206 23.55 -19.29 -1.30
N SER A 207 23.95 -18.70 -0.16
CA SER A 207 23.09 -17.87 0.69
C SER A 207 22.60 -16.57 0.04
N GLN A 208 23.08 -16.27 -1.16
CA GLN A 208 22.78 -15.03 -1.89
C GLN A 208 21.32 -14.98 -2.34
N TRP A 209 20.74 -16.11 -2.75
CA TRP A 209 19.33 -16.19 -3.16
C TRP A 209 18.33 -16.26 -2.00
N GLY A 210 18.81 -16.52 -0.77
CA GLY A 210 17.99 -16.48 0.42
C GLY A 210 17.79 -15.03 0.90
N LEU A 211 16.66 -14.76 1.54
CA LEU A 211 16.46 -13.54 2.31
C LEU A 211 17.49 -13.47 3.44
N LEU A 212 17.69 -14.56 4.19
CA LEU A 212 18.72 -14.66 5.23
C LEU A 212 20.06 -15.15 4.65
N LEU A 213 21.17 -14.64 5.19
CA LEU A 213 22.51 -15.10 4.80
C LEU A 213 22.93 -16.36 5.56
N ASP A 214 22.40 -16.55 6.78
CA ASP A 214 22.58 -17.73 7.61
C ASP A 214 21.25 -18.12 8.29
N GLN A 215 20.98 -19.42 8.43
CA GLN A 215 19.76 -19.92 9.10
C GLN A 215 19.65 -19.53 10.59
N SER A 216 20.75 -19.08 11.20
CA SER A 216 20.80 -18.61 12.59
C SER A 216 20.63 -17.10 12.74
N GLU A 217 20.60 -16.35 11.65
CA GLU A 217 20.29 -14.92 11.65
C GLU A 217 18.80 -14.71 11.87
N ARG A 218 18.46 -13.65 12.61
CA ARG A 218 17.08 -13.25 12.89
C ARG A 218 16.47 -12.34 11.83
N GLY A 219 17.32 -11.79 10.95
CA GLY A 219 16.90 -10.81 9.95
C GLY A 219 18.07 -10.44 9.06
N SER A 220 17.74 -9.69 8.01
CA SER A 220 18.67 -9.14 7.03
C SER A 220 17.97 -7.98 6.32
N VAL A 221 18.71 -7.14 5.59
CA VAL A 221 18.13 -6.07 4.77
C VAL A 221 17.05 -6.61 3.81
N LYS A 222 17.23 -7.82 3.28
CA LYS A 222 16.28 -8.45 2.35
C LYS A 222 15.05 -9.00 3.07
N TRP A 223 15.26 -9.61 4.24
CA TRP A 223 14.19 -10.19 5.06
C TRP A 223 13.24 -9.10 5.53
N ASP A 224 13.77 -8.07 6.18
CA ASP A 224 12.98 -6.96 6.74
C ASP A 224 12.27 -6.19 5.62
N ALA A 225 12.94 -5.92 4.49
CA ALA A 225 12.30 -5.30 3.32
C ALA A 225 11.17 -6.14 2.72
N THR A 226 11.24 -7.46 2.83
CA THR A 226 10.17 -8.35 2.35
C THR A 226 9.03 -8.42 3.37
N LEU A 227 9.32 -8.44 4.68
CA LEU A 227 8.30 -8.39 5.72
C LEU A 227 7.50 -7.09 5.68
N ALA A 228 8.17 -5.95 5.46
CA ALA A 228 7.54 -4.63 5.31
C ALA A 228 6.56 -4.53 4.14
N LEU A 229 6.57 -5.48 3.20
CA LEU A 229 5.61 -5.57 2.09
C LEU A 229 4.44 -6.51 2.39
N LEU A 230 4.56 -7.34 3.43
CA LEU A 230 3.63 -8.41 3.76
C LEU A 230 2.84 -8.12 5.04
N LEU A 231 3.43 -7.36 5.97
CA LEU A 231 2.90 -7.11 7.31
C LEU A 231 2.67 -5.61 7.53
N ASP A 232 1.68 -5.30 8.35
CA ASP A 232 1.51 -3.95 8.86
C ASP A 232 2.72 -3.58 9.74
N GLN A 233 3.18 -2.33 9.66
CA GLN A 233 4.27 -1.88 10.52
C GLN A 233 3.85 -2.00 11.99
N GLY A 234 4.66 -2.64 12.82
CA GLY A 234 4.30 -2.92 14.20
C GLY A 234 4.13 -4.40 14.54
N ASP A 235 3.96 -5.29 13.57
CA ASP A 235 3.83 -6.74 13.79
C ASP A 235 5.22 -7.38 13.90
N ALA A 236 5.76 -7.46 15.13
CA ALA A 236 7.07 -8.04 15.38
C ALA A 236 7.04 -9.58 15.49
N ASN A 237 5.91 -10.16 15.88
CA ASN A 237 5.80 -11.59 16.14
C ASN A 237 5.39 -12.43 14.90
N LEU A 238 5.02 -11.76 13.81
CA LEU A 238 4.64 -12.28 12.49
C LEU A 238 3.32 -13.06 12.49
N ASP A 239 2.37 -12.70 13.35
CA ASP A 239 1.04 -13.31 13.42
C ASP A 239 -0.05 -12.56 12.65
N SER A 240 0.33 -11.48 11.96
CA SER A 240 -0.53 -10.59 11.16
C SER A 240 -1.47 -9.71 11.98
N PHE A 241 -1.21 -9.53 13.27
CA PHE A 241 -1.85 -8.53 14.11
C PHE A 241 -0.79 -7.65 14.76
N VAL A 242 -1.10 -6.37 14.92
CA VAL A 242 -0.25 -5.45 15.72
C VAL A 242 -0.92 -5.31 17.08
N ASP A 243 -0.44 -6.03 18.08
CA ASP A 243 -1.08 -6.07 19.40
C ASP A 243 -0.11 -5.97 20.58
N TYR A 244 -0.60 -6.30 21.79
CA TYR A 244 0.20 -6.15 23.00
C TYR A 244 1.45 -7.05 23.00
N ASP A 245 1.44 -8.19 22.33
CA ASP A 245 2.61 -9.08 22.28
C ASP A 245 3.74 -8.45 21.43
N ASP A 246 3.41 -7.68 20.39
CA ASP A 246 4.41 -6.92 19.62
C ASP A 246 4.95 -5.73 20.41
N PHE A 247 4.06 -5.02 21.13
CA PHE A 247 4.48 -3.97 22.04
C PHE A 247 5.51 -4.47 23.06
N VAL A 248 5.32 -5.67 23.60
CA VAL A 248 6.27 -6.28 24.54
C VAL A 248 7.63 -6.47 23.87
N ILE A 249 7.68 -6.93 22.62
CA ILE A 249 8.93 -7.10 21.87
C ILE A 249 9.62 -5.75 21.66
N LEU A 250 8.89 -4.75 21.17
CA LEU A 250 9.41 -3.40 20.95
C LEU A 250 9.91 -2.78 22.25
N ARG A 251 9.10 -2.83 23.32
CA ARG A 251 9.43 -2.28 24.64
C ARG A 251 10.70 -2.89 25.23
N ASP A 252 10.86 -4.20 25.09
CA ASP A 252 12.01 -4.92 25.63
C ASP A 252 13.31 -4.61 24.87
N HIS A 253 13.20 -4.15 23.61
CA HIS A 253 14.31 -3.77 22.75
C HIS A 253 14.51 -2.25 22.60
N TYR A 254 13.62 -1.43 23.14
CA TYR A 254 13.66 0.02 23.02
C TYR A 254 14.99 0.63 23.47
N GLY A 255 15.56 1.47 22.62
CA GLY A 255 16.88 2.12 22.78
C GLY A 255 18.08 1.25 22.40
N GLN A 256 17.86 0.05 21.85
CA GLN A 256 18.93 -0.82 21.35
C GLN A 256 19.16 -0.60 19.84
N SER A 257 20.33 -0.99 19.35
CA SER A 257 20.72 -0.89 17.93
C SER A 257 21.36 -2.19 17.44
N GLY A 258 21.47 -2.33 16.12
CA GLY A 258 21.84 -3.58 15.44
C GLY A 258 20.72 -4.62 15.45
N LEU A 259 19.47 -4.18 15.57
CA LEU A 259 18.28 -5.02 15.62
C LEU A 259 17.64 -5.19 14.23
N TRP A 260 16.60 -6.01 14.17
CA TRP A 260 15.85 -6.36 12.96
C TRP A 260 14.36 -6.32 13.28
N TRP A 261 13.50 -6.42 12.26
CA TRP A 261 12.03 -6.36 12.35
C TRP A 261 11.43 -7.16 13.51
N GLU A 262 11.75 -8.46 13.65
CA GLU A 262 11.23 -9.33 14.74
C GLU A 262 11.68 -8.92 16.15
N GLN A 263 12.52 -7.88 16.25
CA GLN A 263 13.00 -7.30 17.49
C GLN A 263 12.46 -5.89 17.71
N GLY A 264 11.53 -5.41 16.86
CA GLY A 264 10.82 -4.14 17.00
C GLY A 264 11.39 -2.98 16.18
N ASP A 265 12.25 -3.24 15.19
CA ASP A 265 12.80 -2.24 14.24
C ASP A 265 11.93 -2.26 12.97
N PHE A 266 10.91 -1.42 12.95
CA PHE A 266 9.86 -1.37 11.93
C PHE A 266 10.16 -0.35 10.82
N ASP A 267 11.13 0.55 11.00
CA ASP A 267 11.57 1.51 9.98
C ASP A 267 12.89 1.12 9.28
N ALA A 268 13.48 0.00 9.70
CA ALA A 268 14.71 -0.59 9.16
C ALA A 268 15.95 0.31 9.31
N ASP A 269 15.96 1.24 10.28
CA ASP A 269 17.12 2.07 10.60
C ASP A 269 18.17 1.35 11.47
N ARG A 270 17.90 0.09 11.85
CA ARG A 270 18.74 -0.79 12.69
C ARG A 270 18.71 -0.39 14.16
N ALA A 271 17.80 0.45 14.60
CA ALA A 271 17.54 0.81 15.98
C ALA A 271 16.07 0.57 16.32
N VAL A 272 15.79 0.40 17.61
CA VAL A 272 14.41 0.39 18.12
C VAL A 272 14.23 1.63 18.94
N GLY A 273 13.42 2.55 18.46
CA GLY A 273 13.28 3.90 18.96
C GLY A 273 11.89 4.48 18.77
N GLU A 274 11.86 5.81 18.77
CA GLU A 274 10.60 6.56 18.76
C GLU A 274 9.80 6.34 17.47
N ALA A 275 10.48 6.24 16.32
CA ALA A 275 9.86 5.96 15.04
C ALA A 275 9.15 4.59 15.03
N ASP A 276 9.76 3.55 15.61
CA ASP A 276 9.15 2.22 15.72
C ASP A 276 7.95 2.22 16.67
N LEU A 277 8.04 2.96 17.77
CA LEU A 277 6.93 3.06 18.72
C LEU A 277 5.74 3.81 18.13
N ILE A 278 6.01 4.82 17.27
CA ILE A 278 4.97 5.50 16.49
C ILE A 278 4.37 4.53 15.46
N ALA A 279 5.20 3.78 14.74
CA ALA A 279 4.75 2.79 13.76
C ALA A 279 3.85 1.72 14.40
N PHE A 280 4.25 1.19 15.55
CA PHE A 280 3.41 0.31 16.36
C PHE A 280 2.09 0.99 16.76
N TRP A 281 2.16 2.21 17.31
CA TRP A 281 1.00 2.93 17.83
C TRP A 281 -0.06 3.22 16.76
N LEU A 282 0.37 3.57 15.54
CA LEU A 282 -0.53 3.90 14.43
C LEU A 282 -1.26 2.69 13.85
N ASN A 283 -0.66 1.49 13.93
CA ASN A 283 -1.20 0.28 13.32
C ASN A 283 -1.81 -0.69 14.35
N MET A 284 -1.78 -0.36 15.64
CA MET A 284 -2.27 -1.20 16.73
C MET A 284 -3.75 -1.57 16.56
N ASP A 285 -4.05 -2.87 16.58
CA ASP A 285 -5.42 -3.39 16.59
C ASP A 285 -6.03 -3.21 17.99
N THR A 286 -6.71 -2.08 18.17
CA THR A 286 -7.37 -1.72 19.44
C THR A 286 -8.41 -2.73 19.91
N LEU A 287 -8.95 -3.60 19.05
CA LEU A 287 -9.90 -4.66 19.44
C LEU A 287 -9.22 -5.83 20.16
N ARG A 288 -7.90 -5.96 20.01
CA ARG A 288 -7.07 -7.03 20.60
C ARG A 288 -6.29 -6.58 21.84
N VAL A 289 -6.44 -5.31 22.23
CA VAL A 289 -5.77 -4.72 23.38
C VAL A 289 -6.79 -4.40 24.48
N ASP A 290 -6.64 -5.00 25.66
CA ASP A 290 -7.50 -4.69 26.80
C ASP A 290 -7.15 -3.36 27.48
N ALA A 291 -8.03 -2.86 28.35
CA ALA A 291 -7.85 -1.56 29.00
C ALA A 291 -6.58 -1.46 29.88
N THR A 292 -6.09 -2.58 30.43
CA THR A 292 -4.85 -2.61 31.24
C THR A 292 -3.63 -2.55 30.34
N GLN A 293 -3.64 -3.34 29.27
CA GLN A 293 -2.60 -3.34 28.23
C GLN A 293 -2.50 -1.99 27.55
N LEU A 294 -3.64 -1.40 27.15
CA LEU A 294 -3.70 -0.08 26.54
C LEU A 294 -3.13 1.00 27.46
N ALA A 295 -3.45 0.95 28.77
CA ALA A 295 -2.89 1.89 29.74
C ALA A 295 -1.37 1.78 29.87
N GLU A 296 -0.80 0.57 29.76
CA GLU A 296 0.64 0.36 29.78
C GLU A 296 1.31 0.89 28.51
N ILE A 297 0.76 0.56 27.33
CA ILE A 297 1.23 1.05 26.03
C ILE A 297 1.21 2.59 26.03
N THR A 298 0.07 3.16 26.43
CA THR A 298 -0.16 4.61 26.55
C THR A 298 0.87 5.26 27.49
N ALA A 299 1.14 4.68 28.65
CA ALA A 299 2.13 5.20 29.59
C ALA A 299 3.55 5.11 29.03
N PHE A 300 3.89 4.03 28.33
CA PHE A 300 5.19 3.86 27.70
C PHE A 300 5.38 4.86 26.55
N ALA A 301 4.38 5.01 25.69
CA ALA A 301 4.30 6.02 24.64
C ALA A 301 4.52 7.44 25.19
N GLN A 302 3.77 7.84 26.23
CA GLN A 302 3.95 9.14 26.91
C GLN A 302 5.37 9.35 27.41
N THR A 303 5.99 8.35 28.01
CA THR A 303 7.34 8.49 28.58
C THR A 303 8.43 8.60 27.52
N HIS A 304 8.15 8.21 26.28
CA HIS A 304 9.09 8.18 25.17
C HIS A 304 8.74 9.18 24.05
N GLY A 305 7.92 10.18 24.35
CA GLY A 305 7.63 11.28 23.42
C GLY A 305 6.55 10.96 22.39
N VAL A 306 5.95 9.76 22.42
CA VAL A 306 4.86 9.40 21.52
C VAL A 306 3.57 10.07 21.99
N PRO A 307 3.00 10.96 21.17
CA PRO A 307 1.88 11.80 21.53
C PRO A 307 0.57 11.03 21.37
N LEU A 308 -0.24 11.07 22.42
CA LEU A 308 -1.49 10.35 22.48
C LEU A 308 -2.59 11.20 21.85
N ALA A 309 -3.19 10.68 20.77
CA ALA A 309 -4.34 11.22 20.07
C ALA A 309 -5.37 11.82 21.06
N ASP A 310 -5.65 13.13 21.00
CA ASP A 310 -6.59 13.74 20.04
C ASP A 310 -5.99 14.89 19.20
N GLU A 311 -4.70 15.15 19.32
CA GLU A 311 -4.03 16.29 18.67
C GLU A 311 -2.83 15.78 17.83
N SER A 312 -2.83 16.07 16.54
CA SER A 312 -1.83 15.63 15.55
C SER A 312 -1.37 16.81 14.70
N LEU A 313 -0.12 16.79 14.27
CA LEU A 313 0.33 17.64 13.18
C LEU A 313 0.10 16.91 11.85
N ASP A 314 0.02 17.68 10.77
CA ASP A 314 0.11 17.18 9.40
C ASP A 314 0.99 18.14 8.60
N LEU A 315 1.74 17.63 7.63
CA LEU A 315 2.66 18.41 6.79
C LEU A 315 2.25 18.29 5.33
N GLN A 316 2.02 19.44 4.71
CA GLN A 316 1.77 19.53 3.28
C GLN A 316 2.87 20.37 2.65
N ILE A 317 3.56 19.83 1.65
CA ILE A 317 4.58 20.57 0.90
C ILE A 317 4.05 20.94 -0.49
N SER A 318 4.23 22.19 -0.89
CA SER A 318 3.72 22.67 -2.18
C SER A 318 4.45 22.06 -3.39
N LEU A 319 5.63 21.46 -3.19
CA LEU A 319 6.45 20.81 -4.21
C LEU A 319 7.14 19.59 -3.60
N ALA A 320 6.86 18.39 -4.12
CA ALA A 320 7.54 17.15 -3.73
C ALA A 320 8.93 16.99 -4.39
N THR A 321 9.33 17.92 -5.26
CA THR A 321 10.66 17.93 -5.89
C THR A 321 11.17 19.36 -6.00
N LEU A 322 12.42 19.59 -5.60
CA LEU A 322 13.14 20.86 -5.69
C LEU A 322 14.41 20.66 -6.52
N ALA A 323 14.83 21.66 -7.30
CA ALA A 323 16.10 21.60 -8.03
C ALA A 323 17.16 22.46 -7.33
N GLU A 324 18.43 22.04 -7.35
CA GLU A 324 19.57 22.79 -6.82
C GLU A 324 19.90 24.04 -7.68
N SER A 325 19.01 25.03 -7.77
CA SER A 325 19.11 26.13 -8.75
C SER A 325 19.93 27.34 -8.32
N GLY A 326 20.61 27.29 -7.16
CA GLY A 326 21.49 28.37 -6.68
C GLY A 326 20.79 29.65 -6.21
N THR A 327 19.59 29.97 -6.70
CA THR A 327 18.63 30.91 -6.09
C THR A 327 17.23 30.68 -6.69
N GLY A 328 16.40 29.85 -6.04
CA GLY A 328 14.95 29.84 -6.27
C GLY A 328 14.34 28.48 -6.62
N SER A 329 14.05 27.69 -5.58
CA SER A 329 12.78 26.99 -5.40
C SER A 329 12.44 27.07 -3.91
N ALA A 330 11.38 27.79 -3.57
CA ALA A 330 10.83 27.82 -2.21
C ALA A 330 9.59 26.91 -2.22
N ALA A 331 9.73 25.68 -1.75
CA ALA A 331 8.55 24.90 -1.37
C ALA A 331 7.92 25.59 -0.15
N ILE A 332 6.59 25.66 -0.12
CA ILE A 332 5.86 26.11 1.07
C ILE A 332 5.49 24.85 1.84
N LEU A 333 6.04 24.71 3.04
CA LEU A 333 5.63 23.72 4.01
C LEU A 333 4.48 24.29 4.83
N THR A 334 3.28 23.73 4.68
CA THR A 334 2.13 24.02 5.53
C THR A 334 2.10 23.00 6.65
N ILE A 335 2.18 23.47 7.88
CA ILE A 335 2.01 22.65 9.09
C ILE A 335 0.58 22.85 9.57
N LEU A 336 -0.20 21.79 9.57
CA LEU A 336 -1.55 21.76 10.11
C LEU A 336 -1.55 21.14 11.49
N ARG A 337 -2.58 21.45 12.28
CA ARG A 337 -2.86 20.79 13.55
C ARG A 337 -4.32 20.37 13.66
N SER A 338 -4.58 19.23 14.29
CA SER A 338 -5.92 18.84 14.74
C SER A 338 -6.18 19.29 16.19
N GLY A 339 -7.43 19.21 16.64
CA GLY A 339 -7.82 19.58 18.01
C GLY A 339 -8.11 21.07 18.28
N PRO A 340 -8.31 21.46 19.56
CA PRO A 340 -8.77 22.79 19.95
C PRO A 340 -7.83 23.92 19.52
N THR A 341 -8.35 24.89 18.76
CA THR A 341 -7.52 25.99 18.30
C THR A 341 -7.27 27.08 19.35
N THR A 342 -7.70 26.93 20.59
CA THR A 342 -7.78 28.05 21.56
C THR A 342 -6.43 28.59 22.02
N ASP A 343 -5.41 27.74 22.07
CA ASP A 343 -4.04 28.08 22.48
C ASP A 343 -3.06 28.00 21.29
N PRO A 344 -1.97 28.78 21.28
CA PRO A 344 -0.94 28.67 20.24
C PRO A 344 -0.07 27.43 20.45
N VAL A 345 0.40 26.82 19.36
CA VAL A 345 1.27 25.62 19.38
C VAL A 345 2.64 26.00 18.83
N THR A 346 3.70 25.64 19.57
CA THR A 346 5.09 25.85 19.10
C THR A 346 5.58 24.56 18.46
N VAL A 347 5.89 24.63 17.17
CA VAL A 347 6.34 23.52 16.33
C VAL A 347 7.84 23.68 16.06
N THR A 348 8.61 22.62 16.24
CA THR A 348 10.02 22.52 15.86
C THR A 348 10.13 21.74 14.55
N LEU A 349 10.92 22.25 13.60
CA LEU A 349 11.17 21.60 12.32
C LEU A 349 12.60 21.08 12.22
N ARG A 350 12.77 19.92 11.59
CA ARG A 350 14.07 19.28 11.31
C ARG A 350 14.09 18.77 9.87
N THR A 351 15.26 18.79 9.23
CA THR A 351 15.50 18.15 7.93
C THR A 351 16.45 16.96 8.12
N SER A 352 16.28 15.89 7.34
CA SER A 352 17.20 14.75 7.30
C SER A 352 18.53 15.09 6.64
N ASP A 353 18.54 16.11 5.79
CA ASP A 353 19.71 16.59 5.06
C ASP A 353 19.66 18.12 4.97
N ASP A 354 20.57 18.79 5.69
CA ASP A 354 20.70 20.25 5.69
C ASP A 354 21.72 20.77 4.66
N SER A 355 22.45 19.86 3.99
CA SER A 355 23.23 20.17 2.80
C SER A 355 22.39 20.23 1.53
N GLU A 356 21.22 19.60 1.53
CA GLU A 356 20.26 19.61 0.41
C GLU A 356 19.08 20.57 0.62
N VAL A 357 18.60 20.75 1.86
CA VAL A 357 17.44 21.62 2.16
C VAL A 357 17.70 22.53 3.35
N SER A 358 17.38 23.82 3.20
CA SER A 358 17.42 24.82 4.24
C SER A 358 16.01 25.28 4.64
N LEU A 359 15.73 25.24 5.95
CA LEU A 359 14.51 25.78 6.56
C LEU A 359 14.81 27.16 7.16
N VAL A 360 14.06 28.19 6.75
CA VAL A 360 14.29 29.57 7.25
C VAL A 360 13.98 29.68 8.75
N ASP A 361 12.93 29.00 9.20
CA ASP A 361 12.52 28.93 10.59
C ASP A 361 12.49 27.47 11.04
N SER A 362 13.44 27.07 11.88
CA SER A 362 13.44 25.73 12.52
C SER A 362 12.51 25.64 13.74
N VAL A 363 11.92 26.76 14.16
CA VAL A 363 10.89 26.82 15.19
C VAL A 363 9.83 27.83 14.75
N VAL A 364 8.60 27.37 14.59
CA VAL A 364 7.45 28.16 14.12
C VAL A 364 6.27 28.01 15.07
N VAL A 365 5.40 29.00 15.15
CA VAL A 365 4.23 28.99 16.05
C VAL A 365 2.95 28.99 15.22
N ILE A 366 2.10 27.97 15.39
CA ILE A 366 0.71 28.02 14.97
C ILE A 366 -0.04 28.92 15.96
N PRO A 367 -0.56 30.10 15.55
CA PRO A 367 -1.18 31.03 16.49
C PRO A 367 -2.46 30.49 17.14
N ALA A 368 -2.84 31.05 18.28
CA ALA A 368 -4.16 30.82 18.86
C ALA A 368 -5.24 31.25 17.85
N ASN A 369 -6.25 30.39 17.70
CA ASN A 369 -7.35 30.42 16.74
C ASN A 369 -6.92 30.17 15.28
N ALA A 370 -5.73 29.61 15.06
CA ALA A 370 -5.30 29.09 13.77
C ALA A 370 -5.10 27.56 13.85
N SER A 371 -5.45 26.88 12.78
CA SER A 371 -5.24 25.44 12.57
C SER A 371 -3.99 25.14 11.73
N SER A 372 -3.28 26.15 11.23
CA SER A 372 -2.06 25.95 10.46
C SER A 372 -1.11 27.15 10.48
N VAL A 373 0.12 26.90 10.04
CA VAL A 373 1.16 27.90 9.75
C VAL A 373 2.00 27.44 8.55
N THR A 374 2.61 28.37 7.82
CA THR A 374 3.46 28.06 6.66
C THR A 374 4.91 28.44 6.91
N VAL A 375 5.84 27.67 6.34
CA VAL A 375 7.30 27.87 6.38
C VAL A 375 7.89 27.68 4.99
N ASP A 376 8.80 28.54 4.59
CA ASP A 376 9.51 28.41 3.32
C ASP A 376 10.67 27.40 3.42
N VAL A 377 10.77 26.52 2.42
CA VAL A 377 11.75 25.44 2.28
C VAL A 377 12.60 25.68 1.04
N PHE A 378 13.91 25.80 1.18
CA PHE A 378 14.83 26.09 0.08
C PHE A 378 15.73 24.91 -0.23
N ALA A 379 15.92 24.58 -1.51
CA ALA A 379 17.03 23.72 -1.91
C ALA A 379 18.37 24.45 -1.71
N VAL A 380 19.35 23.75 -1.16
CA VAL A 380 20.75 24.19 -1.02
C VAL A 380 21.49 23.64 -2.24
N ASN A 381 22.30 24.48 -2.91
CA ASN A 381 23.15 24.02 -4.01
C ASN A 381 24.57 23.87 -3.47
N GLU A 382 25.07 22.64 -3.44
CA GLU A 382 26.42 22.33 -2.98
C GLU A 382 27.46 22.19 -4.10
N GLY A 383 27.02 22.24 -5.36
CA GLY A 383 27.87 22.28 -6.54
C GLY A 383 28.57 20.94 -6.86
N GLN A 384 28.09 19.85 -6.28
CA GLN A 384 28.45 18.48 -6.64
C GLN A 384 27.36 17.88 -7.54
N PHE A 385 27.61 16.71 -8.13
CA PHE A 385 26.65 16.01 -8.97
C PHE A 385 26.63 14.56 -8.51
N ASP A 386 25.77 14.26 -7.55
CA ASP A 386 25.71 12.98 -6.85
C ASP A 386 24.36 12.26 -6.98
N GLY A 387 23.47 12.79 -7.79
CA GLY A 387 22.15 12.25 -8.13
C GLY A 387 21.02 13.02 -7.43
N SER A 388 19.77 12.69 -7.78
CA SER A 388 18.64 13.24 -7.03
C SER A 388 18.57 12.60 -5.65
N GLN A 389 18.48 13.42 -4.60
CA GLN A 389 18.49 13.00 -3.22
C GLN A 389 17.11 13.17 -2.57
N GLY A 390 16.67 12.19 -1.80
CA GLY A 390 15.46 12.30 -1.00
C GLY A 390 15.74 13.00 0.32
N VAL A 391 14.95 14.01 0.66
CA VAL A 391 15.05 14.78 1.91
C VAL A 391 13.73 14.72 2.66
N ARG A 392 13.78 14.39 3.94
CA ARG A 392 12.63 14.29 4.84
C ARG A 392 12.61 15.50 5.78
N ILE A 393 11.48 16.19 5.87
CA ILE A 393 11.25 17.27 6.84
C ILE A 393 10.28 16.77 7.90
N VAL A 394 10.63 16.91 9.17
CA VAL A 394 9.84 16.46 10.33
C VAL A 394 9.40 17.67 11.15
N ALA A 395 8.15 17.67 11.60
CA ALA A 395 7.56 18.65 12.50
C ALA A 395 7.13 18.02 13.82
N GLU A 396 7.55 18.63 14.93
CA GLU A 396 7.31 18.15 16.29
C GLU A 396 6.71 19.28 17.14
N ALA A 397 5.67 19.00 17.92
CA ALA A 397 5.16 19.92 18.94
C ALA A 397 4.78 19.16 20.22
N GLU A 398 4.96 19.79 21.38
CA GLU A 398 4.61 19.19 22.67
C GLU A 398 3.11 18.86 22.71
N GLY A 399 2.78 17.57 22.85
CA GLY A 399 1.40 17.09 22.90
C GLY A 399 0.77 16.73 21.54
N PHE A 400 1.50 16.83 20.42
CA PHE A 400 1.00 16.50 19.07
C PHE A 400 1.77 15.37 18.40
N ALA A 401 1.07 14.48 17.67
CA ALA A 401 1.67 13.55 16.69
C ALA A 401 2.67 14.27 15.78
N PRO A 402 3.96 13.84 15.73
CA PRO A 402 4.88 14.41 14.77
C PRO A 402 4.39 14.04 13.37
N ALA A 403 4.64 14.93 12.43
CA ALA A 403 4.33 14.72 11.02
C ALA A 403 5.59 14.93 10.20
N ASP A 404 5.71 14.21 9.10
CA ASP A 404 6.79 14.39 8.16
C ASP A 404 6.30 14.45 6.73
N VAL A 405 7.14 15.03 5.88
CA VAL A 405 6.93 15.07 4.44
C VAL A 405 8.27 14.85 3.74
N GLN A 406 8.24 14.10 2.65
CA GLN A 406 9.41 13.88 1.80
C GLN A 406 9.38 14.78 0.57
N LEU A 407 10.57 15.21 0.16
CA LEU A 407 10.79 15.90 -1.10
C LEU A 407 12.09 15.38 -1.74
N VAL A 408 12.18 15.42 -3.06
CA VAL A 408 13.40 15.05 -3.79
C VAL A 408 14.14 16.30 -4.24
N VAL A 409 15.41 16.45 -3.92
CA VAL A 409 16.28 17.49 -4.48
C VAL A 409 17.00 16.92 -5.70
N THR A 410 16.88 17.55 -6.87
CA THR A 410 17.47 17.07 -8.13
C THR A 410 18.68 17.91 -8.53
N ASP A 411 19.77 17.22 -8.87
CA ASP A 411 20.97 17.74 -9.53
C ASP A 411 20.67 18.55 -10.80
N MET A 412 21.30 19.72 -10.95
CA MET A 412 21.17 20.54 -12.16
C MET A 412 22.04 20.00 -13.30
N GLY A 413 21.43 19.20 -14.17
CA GLY A 413 21.92 18.98 -15.53
C GLY A 413 21.82 20.26 -16.36
N ILE A 414 22.94 20.71 -16.91
CA ILE A 414 23.11 21.76 -17.93
C ILE A 414 21.81 22.28 -18.61
N GLY A 415 21.24 23.36 -18.04
CA GLY A 415 20.44 24.37 -18.75
C GLY A 415 18.95 24.44 -18.38
N THR A 416 18.56 25.45 -17.58
CA THR A 416 17.43 26.41 -17.75
C THR A 416 17.36 27.34 -16.50
N PRO A 417 16.45 28.35 -16.43
CA PRO A 417 16.62 29.80 -16.64
C PRO A 417 16.88 30.62 -15.36
N GLU A 418 17.33 31.89 -15.45
CA GLU A 418 17.55 32.75 -14.27
C GLU A 418 16.19 33.15 -13.63
N PRO A 419 16.13 33.34 -12.29
CA PRO A 419 14.88 33.61 -11.57
C PRO A 419 14.25 34.97 -11.93
N ARG A 420 12.93 34.97 -12.16
CA ARG A 420 12.13 36.16 -12.49
C ARG A 420 11.96 37.07 -11.26
N LEU A 421 12.58 38.25 -11.28
CA LEU A 421 12.57 39.20 -10.15
C LEU A 421 11.36 40.13 -10.16
N ALA A 422 10.26 39.73 -9.50
CA ALA A 422 9.10 40.59 -9.28
C ALA A 422 9.47 41.89 -8.55
N GLY A 423 9.02 43.04 -9.07
CA GLY A 423 9.31 44.36 -8.49
C GLY A 423 10.71 44.92 -8.80
N ALA A 424 11.55 44.20 -9.56
CA ALA A 424 12.84 44.73 -9.98
C ALA A 424 12.69 45.92 -10.93
N THR A 425 13.56 46.92 -10.77
CA THR A 425 13.66 48.03 -11.73
C THR A 425 14.52 47.58 -12.90
N VAL A 426 13.91 47.46 -14.09
CA VAL A 426 14.58 47.05 -15.34
C VAL A 426 14.86 48.30 -16.17
N TYR A 427 16.04 48.41 -16.77
CA TYR A 427 16.47 49.57 -17.54
C TYR A 427 17.21 49.20 -18.84
N LEU A 428 17.11 50.09 -19.83
CA LEU A 428 17.90 50.00 -21.06
C LEU A 428 19.25 50.68 -20.82
N ASP A 429 20.30 49.89 -20.60
CA ASP A 429 21.68 50.33 -20.46
C ASP A 429 22.21 50.81 -21.82
N ALA A 430 22.05 52.09 -22.08
CA ALA A 430 22.35 52.69 -23.38
C ALA A 430 23.86 52.89 -23.59
N ASN A 431 24.67 52.76 -22.52
CA ASN A 431 26.10 53.03 -22.55
C ASN A 431 26.96 51.83 -22.13
N ASP A 432 26.32 50.70 -21.85
CA ASP A 432 26.88 49.39 -21.48
C ASP A 432 27.78 49.43 -20.24
N ASN A 433 27.49 50.32 -19.29
CA ASN A 433 28.31 50.51 -18.08
C ASN A 433 27.81 49.73 -16.87
N GLN A 434 26.72 48.97 -17.01
CA GLN A 434 26.14 48.12 -15.98
C GLN A 434 25.60 48.87 -14.74
N GLN A 435 25.39 50.17 -14.86
CA GLN A 435 24.80 51.01 -13.82
C GLN A 435 23.60 51.76 -14.38
N LEU A 436 22.50 51.77 -13.63
CA LEU A 436 21.34 52.59 -13.98
C LEU A 436 21.71 54.08 -13.93
N ASP A 437 21.83 54.70 -15.11
CA ASP A 437 22.18 56.10 -15.27
C ASP A 437 20.97 57.01 -15.48
N SER A 438 21.15 58.29 -15.12
CA SER A 438 20.12 59.30 -15.32
C SER A 438 19.91 59.60 -16.81
N GLY A 439 18.79 59.12 -17.37
CA GLY A 439 18.41 59.31 -18.77
C GLY A 439 18.07 58.00 -19.51
N GLU A 440 18.33 56.85 -18.89
CA GLU A 440 17.98 55.53 -19.41
C GLU A 440 16.50 55.23 -19.22
N LEU A 441 15.91 54.54 -20.19
CA LEU A 441 14.52 54.11 -20.10
C LEU A 441 14.43 53.03 -19.03
N ILE A 442 13.44 53.16 -18.13
CA ILE A 442 13.19 52.19 -17.05
C ILE A 442 11.75 51.70 -17.09
N THR A 443 11.54 50.50 -16.57
CA THR A 443 10.23 49.92 -16.27
C THR A 443 10.34 49.07 -15.00
N ILE A 444 9.21 48.64 -14.43
CA ILE A 444 9.18 47.85 -13.21
C ILE A 444 8.54 46.52 -13.54
N ALA A 445 9.19 45.43 -13.15
CA ALA A 445 8.66 44.08 -13.29
C ALA A 445 7.42 43.89 -12.41
N ASP A 446 6.36 43.32 -12.96
CA ASP A 446 5.11 43.05 -12.25
C ASP A 446 5.24 41.91 -11.22
N ALA A 447 4.13 41.52 -10.59
CA ALA A 447 4.11 40.48 -9.56
C ALA A 447 4.57 39.10 -10.07
N THR A 448 4.66 38.90 -11.39
CA THR A 448 5.16 37.67 -12.03
C THR A 448 6.57 37.83 -12.60
N GLY A 449 7.22 38.98 -12.38
CA GLY A 449 8.53 39.32 -12.93
C GLY A 449 8.51 39.84 -14.37
N ARG A 450 7.33 40.08 -14.97
CA ARG A 450 7.22 40.58 -16.35
C ARG A 450 7.39 42.10 -16.43
N TYR A 451 8.10 42.58 -17.44
CA TYR A 451 8.31 44.01 -17.66
C TYR A 451 8.08 44.42 -19.13
N GLU A 452 7.66 45.66 -19.37
CA GLU A 452 7.41 46.20 -20.72
C GLU A 452 8.03 47.59 -20.89
N PHE A 453 8.69 47.82 -22.04
CA PHE A 453 9.10 49.16 -22.49
C PHE A 453 8.22 49.61 -23.67
N GLN A 454 7.40 50.63 -23.46
CA GLN A 454 6.56 51.18 -24.53
C GLN A 454 7.26 52.27 -25.34
N LEU A 455 7.04 52.29 -26.66
CA LEU A 455 7.51 53.33 -27.60
C LEU A 455 9.03 53.42 -27.78
N VAL A 456 9.73 52.28 -27.79
CA VAL A 456 11.18 52.23 -28.05
C VAL A 456 11.47 52.46 -29.55
N PRO A 457 12.33 53.42 -29.93
CA PRO A 457 12.74 53.62 -31.32
C PRO A 457 13.53 52.42 -31.90
N PRO A 458 13.68 52.30 -33.23
CA PRO A 458 14.56 51.29 -33.81
C PRO A 458 16.03 51.52 -33.44
N GLY A 459 16.71 50.48 -32.93
CA GLY A 459 18.12 50.52 -32.52
C GLY A 459 18.53 49.27 -31.73
N SER A 460 19.83 49.15 -31.42
CA SER A 460 20.37 48.13 -30.53
C SER A 460 20.29 48.60 -29.07
N TYR A 461 19.90 47.71 -28.16
CA TYR A 461 19.71 48.02 -26.74
C TYR A 461 20.30 46.92 -25.86
N HIS A 462 20.92 47.30 -24.75
CA HIS A 462 21.32 46.39 -23.67
C HIS A 462 20.32 46.54 -22.51
N VAL A 463 19.80 45.45 -21.95
CA VAL A 463 18.75 45.48 -20.91
C VAL A 463 19.31 44.93 -19.60
N ARG A 464 19.05 45.58 -18.46
CA ARG A 464 19.61 45.25 -17.14
C ARG A 464 18.61 45.50 -16.00
N ALA A 465 18.82 44.95 -14.80
CA ALA A 465 17.93 45.11 -13.63
C ALA A 465 18.65 45.53 -12.33
N VAL A 466 17.98 46.23 -11.41
CA VAL A 466 18.50 46.64 -10.08
C VAL A 466 17.39 46.54 -9.00
N GLY A 467 17.72 45.98 -7.82
CA GLY A 467 16.98 46.17 -6.56
C GLY A 467 16.67 44.91 -5.74
N LEU A 468 17.43 44.64 -4.68
CA LEU A 468 17.03 43.79 -3.54
C LEU A 468 16.91 44.69 -2.28
N PRO A 469 15.90 44.51 -1.41
CA PRO A 469 15.90 45.11 -0.08
C PRO A 469 17.08 44.57 0.74
N SER A 470 17.80 45.48 1.39
CA SER A 470 19.08 45.25 2.05
C SER A 470 18.95 44.54 3.39
N GLU A 471 19.61 43.38 3.56
CA GLU A 471 20.42 42.99 4.73
C GLU A 471 21.41 41.86 4.29
N GLN A 472 22.68 41.97 4.69
CA GLN A 472 23.90 41.37 4.06
C GLN A 472 24.42 40.08 4.75
N PRO A 473 25.54 39.37 4.34
CA PRO A 473 26.58 39.64 3.32
C PRO A 473 27.14 38.48 2.44
N ALA A 474 27.46 38.83 1.18
CA ALA A 474 28.67 38.52 0.38
C ALA A 474 29.21 37.07 0.22
N LEU A 475 29.07 36.51 -0.99
CA LEU A 475 30.18 36.29 -1.95
C LEU A 475 29.62 35.94 -3.34
N VAL A 476 29.51 36.93 -4.24
CA VAL A 476 29.23 36.68 -5.67
C VAL A 476 30.52 36.88 -6.44
N THR A 477 31.14 35.79 -6.87
CA THR A 477 32.10 35.82 -7.98
C THR A 477 31.32 35.60 -9.26
N PHE A 478 31.10 36.68 -10.00
CA PHE A 478 30.78 36.62 -11.43
C PHE A 478 31.96 35.96 -12.14
N ASP A 479 31.73 34.83 -12.81
CA ASP A 479 32.61 34.39 -13.87
C ASP A 479 31.80 34.13 -15.15
N GLU A 480 32.43 34.56 -16.23
CA GLU A 480 32.01 34.77 -17.61
C GLU A 480 31.04 33.72 -18.20
N LEU A 481 29.86 34.15 -18.71
CA LEU A 481 29.25 33.80 -20.02
C LEU A 481 27.73 34.13 -20.09
N SER A 482 27.34 35.40 -20.28
CA SER A 482 26.03 35.75 -20.85
C SER A 482 26.04 37.16 -21.48
N ARG A 483 26.29 37.21 -22.79
CA ARG A 483 26.07 38.39 -23.64
C ARG A 483 25.25 37.96 -24.86
N TRP A 484 24.10 38.61 -25.10
CA TRP A 484 23.40 38.57 -26.38
C TRP A 484 23.00 39.99 -26.83
N ASP A 485 23.22 40.29 -28.11
CA ASP A 485 22.84 41.52 -28.80
C ASP A 485 21.65 41.19 -29.74
N TYR A 486 20.55 41.96 -29.73
CA TYR A 486 19.42 41.80 -30.67
C TYR A 486 19.36 42.95 -31.70
N GLU A 487 18.94 42.66 -32.94
CA GLU A 487 18.61 43.67 -33.96
C GLU A 487 17.18 43.45 -34.49
N LEU A 488 16.24 44.33 -34.12
CA LEU A 488 14.84 44.31 -34.57
C LEU A 488 14.67 45.21 -35.81
N SER A 489 14.12 44.68 -36.90
CA SER A 489 13.81 45.44 -38.12
C SER A 489 12.35 45.20 -38.54
N GLY A 490 11.46 46.19 -38.33
CA GLY A 490 10.07 46.15 -38.81
C GLY A 490 9.10 47.04 -38.02
N THR A 491 8.06 47.56 -38.68
CA THR A 491 7.08 48.47 -38.06
C THR A 491 6.03 47.70 -37.26
N ALA A 492 6.20 47.71 -35.94
CA ALA A 492 5.28 47.26 -34.88
C ALA A 492 5.41 45.80 -34.43
N GLN A 493 6.23 45.58 -33.39
CA GLN A 493 6.09 44.47 -32.44
C GLN A 493 6.42 44.95 -31.02
N THR A 494 5.73 44.35 -30.04
CA THR A 494 5.95 44.46 -28.59
C THR A 494 7.15 43.60 -28.19
N ALA A 495 8.11 44.17 -27.44
CA ALA A 495 9.17 43.40 -26.80
C ALA A 495 8.76 43.13 -25.34
N ALA A 496 8.49 41.87 -25.01
CA ALA A 496 8.26 41.39 -23.66
C ALA A 496 8.97 40.03 -23.50
N ASP A 497 9.47 39.75 -22.29
CA ASP A 497 9.93 38.42 -21.85
C ASP A 497 11.21 37.89 -22.54
N THR A 498 12.38 38.40 -22.17
CA THR A 498 13.68 37.91 -22.70
C THR A 498 14.49 37.16 -21.65
N GLU A 499 14.30 35.83 -21.59
CA GLU A 499 15.36 34.88 -21.22
C GLU A 499 15.18 33.50 -21.89
N PHE A 500 16.27 32.72 -21.93
CA PHE A 500 16.54 31.55 -22.77
C PHE A 500 15.40 30.51 -22.83
N GLY A 501 14.97 30.16 -24.06
CA GLY A 501 14.18 28.94 -24.32
C GLY A 501 12.69 29.12 -24.61
N GLN A 502 12.25 30.23 -25.23
CA GLN A 502 10.83 30.43 -25.52
C GLN A 502 10.38 30.46 -26.98
N VAL A 503 9.11 30.09 -27.09
CA VAL A 503 8.25 29.95 -28.25
C VAL A 503 8.18 31.27 -29.05
N LEU A 504 8.74 31.28 -30.26
CA LEU A 504 8.56 32.36 -31.23
C LEU A 504 7.22 32.16 -31.93
N ALA A 505 6.29 33.10 -31.72
CA ALA A 505 5.01 33.13 -32.43
C ALA A 505 5.12 34.03 -33.67
N ALA A 506 4.73 33.51 -34.83
CA ALA A 506 4.67 34.27 -36.08
C ALA A 506 3.23 34.37 -36.58
N SER A 507 2.88 35.55 -37.09
CA SER A 507 1.50 35.89 -37.47
C SER A 507 1.09 35.33 -38.84
N GLY A 508 1.99 34.63 -39.53
CA GLY A 508 1.83 34.22 -40.92
C GLY A 508 1.92 35.38 -41.93
N THR A 509 2.35 36.59 -41.51
CA THR A 509 2.42 37.78 -42.38
C THR A 509 3.79 37.91 -43.04
N SER A 510 3.82 38.16 -44.35
CA SER A 510 5.08 38.39 -45.09
C SER A 510 5.90 39.52 -44.46
N GLY A 511 7.16 39.21 -44.14
CA GLY A 511 8.08 40.05 -43.39
C GLY A 511 8.48 39.48 -42.03
N ASP A 512 7.76 38.48 -41.51
CA ASP A 512 8.11 37.78 -40.27
C ASP A 512 9.26 36.78 -40.54
N TYR A 513 10.49 37.08 -40.06
CA TYR A 513 11.58 36.10 -40.00
C TYR A 513 12.56 36.31 -38.85
N VAL A 514 13.22 35.24 -38.40
CA VAL A 514 14.22 35.26 -37.31
C VAL A 514 15.55 34.68 -37.79
N THR A 515 16.64 35.44 -37.62
CA THR A 515 18.01 35.00 -37.96
C THR A 515 18.87 34.90 -36.71
N ALA A 516 19.80 33.95 -36.68
CA ALA A 516 20.78 33.84 -35.61
C ALA A 516 22.08 34.58 -35.99
N THR A 517 22.29 35.79 -35.49
CA THR A 517 23.53 36.56 -35.70
C THR A 517 24.61 36.17 -34.68
N GLY A 518 25.87 36.06 -35.13
CA GLY A 518 27.02 35.74 -34.27
C GLY A 518 27.41 34.26 -34.19
N ALA A 519 26.76 33.38 -34.97
CA ALA A 519 27.07 31.96 -35.05
C ALA A 519 28.08 31.64 -36.18
N ASP A 520 29.15 32.42 -36.31
CA ASP A 520 30.07 32.36 -37.46
C ASP A 520 30.65 30.94 -37.71
N GLU A 521 30.94 30.18 -36.66
CA GLU A 521 31.48 28.81 -36.78
C GLU A 521 30.45 27.76 -37.22
N LEU A 522 29.16 28.03 -37.04
CA LEU A 522 28.06 27.16 -37.47
C LEU A 522 27.54 27.56 -38.84
N SER A 523 27.46 28.85 -39.13
CA SER A 523 26.88 29.43 -40.36
C SER A 523 27.83 29.40 -41.57
N TYR A 524 29.15 29.43 -41.34
CA TYR A 524 30.16 29.45 -42.41
C TYR A 524 31.04 28.18 -42.41
N GLY A 525 31.59 27.82 -43.57
CA GLY A 525 32.43 26.63 -43.73
C GLY A 525 31.73 25.40 -44.30
N THR A 526 32.53 24.39 -44.64
CA THR A 526 32.05 23.09 -45.14
C THR A 526 31.87 22.14 -43.98
N SER A 527 30.70 21.52 -43.87
CA SER A 527 30.42 20.53 -42.83
C SER A 527 30.00 19.19 -43.42
N SER A 528 30.68 18.12 -43.00
CA SER A 528 30.29 16.74 -43.31
C SER A 528 29.10 16.26 -42.48
N VAL A 529 28.79 16.94 -41.37
CA VAL A 529 27.72 16.52 -40.46
C VAL A 529 26.92 17.73 -39.98
N ARG A 530 25.59 17.63 -40.03
CA ARG A 530 24.69 18.67 -39.52
C ARG A 530 23.51 18.01 -38.84
N SER A 531 23.18 18.46 -37.64
CA SER A 531 21.94 18.11 -36.95
C SER A 531 21.18 19.39 -36.60
N VAL A 532 19.89 19.40 -36.87
CA VAL A 532 18.95 20.49 -36.53
C VAL A 532 17.78 19.88 -35.80
N SER A 533 17.33 20.50 -34.73
CA SER A 533 16.17 20.09 -33.94
C SER A 533 15.42 21.31 -33.46
N LEU A 534 14.09 21.25 -33.50
CA LEU A 534 13.21 22.31 -33.01
C LEU A 534 11.82 21.74 -32.72
N TRP A 535 11.06 22.47 -31.91
CA TRP A 535 9.64 22.23 -31.68
C TRP A 535 8.80 23.19 -32.52
N VAL A 536 7.71 22.72 -33.10
CA VAL A 536 6.79 23.52 -33.92
C VAL A 536 5.34 23.18 -33.60
N ASN A 537 4.49 24.19 -33.43
CA ASN A 537 3.04 24.06 -33.36
C ASN A 537 2.42 24.88 -34.50
N PRO A 538 2.21 24.27 -35.67
CA PRO A 538 1.60 24.94 -36.81
C PRO A 538 0.09 25.06 -36.56
N THR A 539 -0.48 26.26 -36.66
CA THR A 539 -1.95 26.45 -36.56
C THR A 539 -2.68 25.98 -37.82
N GLU A 540 -1.95 25.78 -38.91
CA GLU A 540 -2.41 25.19 -40.17
C GLU A 540 -1.22 24.53 -40.89
N THR A 541 -1.47 23.51 -41.70
CA THR A 541 -0.40 22.77 -42.42
C THR A 541 -0.57 22.75 -43.94
N THR A 542 -1.55 23.49 -44.46
CA THR A 542 -1.93 23.47 -45.87
C THR A 542 -1.08 24.40 -46.72
N THR A 543 -0.79 25.61 -46.23
CA THR A 543 0.01 26.59 -46.98
C THR A 543 1.50 26.36 -46.73
N ARG A 544 2.33 26.82 -47.68
CA ARG A 544 3.78 26.66 -47.58
C ARG A 544 4.34 27.57 -46.49
N GLN A 545 5.01 26.95 -45.52
CA GLN A 545 5.56 27.62 -44.35
C GLN A 545 6.99 27.10 -44.10
N LEU A 546 7.97 28.00 -44.08
CA LEU A 546 9.38 27.67 -43.86
C LEU A 546 9.71 27.77 -42.37
N ILE A 547 10.15 26.65 -41.80
CA ILE A 547 10.42 26.52 -40.36
C ILE A 547 11.91 26.68 -40.08
N TYR A 548 12.76 26.16 -40.96
CA TYR A 548 14.21 26.30 -40.88
C TYR A 548 14.82 26.45 -42.28
N GLU A 549 15.80 27.33 -42.41
CA GLU A 549 16.54 27.56 -43.65
C GLU A 549 18.01 27.85 -43.36
N GLU A 550 18.92 27.16 -44.05
CA GLU A 550 20.35 27.40 -43.97
C GLU A 550 20.96 27.39 -45.37
N GLY A 551 21.54 28.52 -45.81
CA GLY A 551 22.36 28.60 -47.01
C GLY A 551 21.86 29.59 -48.06
N ASP A 552 22.13 29.28 -49.33
CA ASP A 552 21.91 30.16 -50.46
C ASP A 552 21.36 29.42 -51.69
N ALA A 553 21.20 30.14 -52.81
CA ALA A 553 20.62 29.60 -54.04
C ALA A 553 21.36 28.38 -54.61
N ASP A 554 22.65 28.24 -54.30
CA ASP A 554 23.51 27.19 -54.84
C ASP A 554 23.73 26.04 -53.86
N GLN A 555 23.74 26.28 -52.55
CA GLN A 555 23.85 25.23 -51.53
C GLN A 555 23.07 25.55 -50.26
N GLY A 556 22.38 24.56 -49.69
CA GLY A 556 21.64 24.77 -48.45
C GLY A 556 20.86 23.56 -47.94
N LEU A 557 20.21 23.77 -46.80
CA LEU A 557 19.27 22.87 -46.13
C LEU A 557 17.96 23.63 -45.83
N ASN A 558 16.83 22.93 -45.83
CA ASN A 558 15.58 23.51 -45.34
C ASN A 558 14.62 22.51 -44.72
N VAL A 559 13.74 23.04 -43.87
CA VAL A 559 12.59 22.37 -43.29
C VAL A 559 11.35 23.22 -43.52
N TYR A 560 10.31 22.67 -44.15
CA TYR A 560 9.07 23.40 -44.43
C TYR A 560 7.83 22.50 -44.38
N ILE A 561 6.67 23.10 -44.14
CA ILE A 561 5.36 22.45 -44.23
C ILE A 561 4.67 22.91 -45.51
N GLU A 562 4.01 21.99 -46.22
CA GLU A 562 3.11 22.31 -47.33
C GLU A 562 2.15 21.13 -47.60
N ASN A 563 0.88 21.41 -47.94
CA ASN A 563 -0.12 20.40 -48.32
C ASN A 563 -0.32 19.27 -47.26
N GLY A 564 -0.14 19.58 -45.97
CA GLY A 564 -0.28 18.62 -44.87
C GLY A 564 0.96 17.75 -44.61
N GLU A 565 2.08 18.04 -45.29
CA GLU A 565 3.33 17.30 -45.14
C GLU A 565 4.46 18.20 -44.67
N LEU A 566 5.33 17.65 -43.84
CA LEU A 566 6.62 18.20 -43.44
C LEU A 566 7.69 17.70 -44.41
N TYR A 567 8.50 18.61 -44.95
CA TYR A 567 9.59 18.34 -45.88
C TYR A 567 10.93 18.71 -45.27
N ILE A 568 11.93 17.84 -45.43
CA ILE A 568 13.32 18.06 -45.05
C ILE A 568 14.19 17.85 -46.28
N GLY A 569 15.04 18.83 -46.64
CA GLY A 569 15.84 18.72 -47.86
C GLY A 569 17.17 19.44 -47.84
N GLY A 570 17.97 19.17 -48.88
CA GLY A 570 19.26 19.83 -49.10
C GLY A 570 19.73 19.77 -50.55
N TRP A 571 20.66 20.66 -50.95
CA TRP A 571 21.17 20.78 -52.33
C TRP A 571 22.62 21.33 -52.39
N ASN A 572 23.33 21.06 -53.49
CA ASN A 572 24.62 21.66 -53.89
C ASN A 572 24.74 21.73 -55.43
N LEU A 573 24.35 22.85 -56.04
CA LEU A 573 24.24 23.04 -57.50
C LEU A 573 25.54 23.52 -58.16
N ASN A 574 26.52 23.95 -57.37
CA ASN A 574 27.77 24.47 -57.88
C ASN A 574 28.61 23.38 -58.58
N ALA A 575 28.96 23.61 -59.86
CA ALA A 575 29.64 22.63 -60.72
C ALA A 575 31.07 22.22 -60.26
N GLY A 576 31.62 22.89 -59.24
CA GLY A 576 32.90 22.56 -58.59
C GLY A 576 32.78 21.77 -57.28
N GLN A 577 31.57 21.47 -56.82
CA GLN A 577 31.28 20.75 -55.57
C GLN A 577 30.80 19.32 -55.88
N SER A 578 29.75 18.84 -55.20
CA SER A 578 29.18 17.50 -55.40
C SER A 578 28.15 17.40 -56.51
N ASN A 579 27.65 18.53 -57.03
CA ASN A 579 26.57 18.58 -58.03
C ASN A 579 25.31 17.82 -57.56
N TRP A 580 25.02 17.89 -56.25
CA TRP A 580 23.80 17.35 -55.64
C TRP A 580 22.61 18.22 -56.05
N THR A 581 21.79 17.74 -56.98
CA THR A 581 20.68 18.51 -57.58
C THR A 581 19.51 18.81 -56.63
N GLY A 582 19.53 18.20 -55.45
CA GLY A 582 18.54 18.32 -54.39
C GLY A 582 17.78 17.03 -54.14
N ASN A 583 17.62 16.66 -52.88
CA ASN A 583 16.78 15.56 -52.42
C ASN A 583 15.98 16.02 -51.18
N TRP A 584 14.74 15.52 -51.07
CA TRP A 584 13.86 15.78 -49.93
C TRP A 584 13.27 14.46 -49.44
N VAL A 585 13.06 14.39 -48.13
CA VAL A 585 12.26 13.38 -47.45
C VAL A 585 11.02 14.06 -46.87
N HIS A 586 9.90 13.34 -46.74
CA HIS A 586 8.67 13.92 -46.20
C HIS A 586 7.82 12.95 -45.38
N THR A 587 6.99 13.52 -44.50
CA THR A 587 5.99 12.80 -43.68
C THR A 587 4.77 13.69 -43.43
N ALA A 588 3.64 13.09 -43.04
CA ALA A 588 2.43 13.85 -42.66
C ALA A 588 2.62 14.56 -41.32
N ILE A 589 2.02 15.75 -41.16
CA ILE A 589 2.04 16.54 -39.91
C ILE A 589 0.67 17.18 -39.63
N SER A 590 0.26 17.22 -38.36
CA SER A 590 -1.01 17.83 -37.92
C SER A 590 -0.89 19.30 -37.55
N ALA A 591 -2.02 20.00 -37.56
CA ALA A 591 -2.14 21.37 -37.07
C ALA A 591 -2.69 21.41 -35.63
N GLY A 592 -2.34 22.44 -34.86
CA GLY A 592 -2.88 22.70 -33.52
C GLY A 592 -2.28 21.85 -32.41
N ALA A 593 -1.16 21.17 -32.67
CA ALA A 593 -0.42 20.37 -31.69
C ALA A 593 1.09 20.67 -31.82
N TRP A 594 1.81 20.52 -30.72
CA TRP A 594 3.26 20.59 -30.70
C TRP A 594 3.87 19.33 -31.34
N HIS A 595 4.83 19.54 -32.23
CA HIS A 595 5.60 18.51 -32.89
C HIS A 595 7.09 18.75 -32.72
N HIS A 596 7.86 17.70 -32.44
CA HIS A 596 9.31 17.72 -32.50
C HIS A 596 9.77 17.41 -33.92
N VAL A 597 10.61 18.27 -34.49
CA VAL A 597 11.14 18.11 -35.84
C VAL A 597 12.65 18.11 -35.80
N ALA A 598 13.27 17.08 -36.38
CA ALA A 598 14.72 17.03 -36.52
C ALA A 598 15.19 16.62 -37.93
N LEU A 599 16.28 17.24 -38.37
CA LEU A 599 17.02 16.96 -39.60
C LEU A 599 18.42 16.45 -39.24
N THR A 600 18.87 15.38 -39.88
CA THR A 600 20.26 14.91 -39.78
C THR A 600 20.87 14.73 -41.15
N LEU A 601 22.07 15.29 -41.32
CA LEU A 601 22.95 15.15 -42.48
C LEU A 601 24.26 14.50 -42.02
N SER A 602 24.67 13.41 -42.67
CA SER A 602 25.96 12.77 -42.46
C SER A 602 26.57 12.35 -43.79
N GLY A 603 27.30 13.28 -44.41
CA GLY A 603 27.69 13.21 -45.81
C GLY A 603 29.19 13.34 -46.06
N THR A 604 29.58 13.06 -47.30
CA THR A 604 30.94 13.30 -47.81
C THR A 604 30.90 14.30 -48.95
N LYS A 605 32.06 14.67 -49.49
CA LYS A 605 32.15 15.53 -50.69
C LYS A 605 31.50 14.96 -51.97
N PHE A 606 31.05 13.70 -51.95
CA PHE A 606 30.34 13.04 -53.04
C PHE A 606 28.89 12.78 -52.66
N VAL A 607 28.00 12.69 -53.66
CA VAL A 607 26.62 12.24 -53.43
C VAL A 607 26.63 10.75 -53.10
N GLY A 608 26.17 10.40 -51.90
CA GLY A 608 26.02 9.02 -51.42
C GLY A 608 24.58 8.73 -50.99
N PRO A 609 24.17 7.45 -50.92
CA PRO A 609 22.87 7.06 -50.37
C PRO A 609 22.82 7.26 -48.84
N ASP A 610 21.60 7.40 -48.30
CA ASP A 610 21.30 7.44 -46.85
C ASP A 610 22.04 8.53 -46.05
N VAL A 611 22.27 9.69 -46.68
CA VAL A 611 23.05 10.81 -46.13
C VAL A 611 22.18 11.84 -45.43
N LEU A 612 20.98 12.12 -45.96
CA LEU A 612 20.03 13.08 -45.38
C LEU A 612 18.79 12.32 -44.92
N PHE A 613 18.35 12.55 -43.69
CA PHE A 613 17.15 11.92 -43.13
C PHE A 613 16.50 12.79 -42.05
N GLY A 614 15.24 12.49 -41.74
CA GLY A 614 14.40 13.31 -40.87
C GLY A 614 13.67 12.53 -39.80
N TYR A 615 13.30 13.24 -38.73
CA TYR A 615 12.49 12.74 -37.62
C TYR A 615 11.27 13.64 -37.39
N LEU A 616 10.16 13.03 -37.00
CA LEU A 616 8.98 13.69 -36.45
C LEU A 616 8.64 13.00 -35.13
N ASP A 617 8.50 13.77 -34.06
CA ASP A 617 8.15 13.30 -32.72
C ASP A 617 9.09 12.18 -32.23
N GLY A 618 10.39 12.36 -32.49
CA GLY A 618 11.45 11.41 -32.13
C GLY A 618 11.59 10.18 -33.05
N VAL A 619 10.69 9.98 -34.01
CA VAL A 619 10.68 8.81 -34.91
C VAL A 619 11.26 9.15 -36.28
N GLU A 620 12.25 8.38 -36.74
CA GLU A 620 12.84 8.53 -38.08
C GLU A 620 11.83 8.08 -39.15
N PHE A 621 11.59 8.90 -40.18
CA PHE A 621 10.59 8.58 -41.22
C PHE A 621 11.18 8.15 -42.56
N GLU A 622 12.27 8.75 -43.05
CA GLU A 622 12.86 8.39 -44.35
C GLU A 622 14.32 8.86 -44.46
N ARG A 623 15.13 8.13 -45.25
CA ARG A 623 16.49 8.51 -45.67
C ARG A 623 16.59 8.71 -47.17
N THR A 624 17.44 9.64 -47.59
CA THR A 624 17.69 9.93 -49.00
C THR A 624 19.16 10.19 -49.31
N SER A 625 19.47 10.22 -50.60
CA SER A 625 20.83 10.52 -51.06
C SER A 625 21.20 11.98 -50.79
N GLY A 626 22.47 12.23 -50.50
CA GLY A 626 22.96 13.57 -50.17
C GLY A 626 24.47 13.68 -50.21
N SER A 627 24.95 14.89 -49.92
CA SER A 627 26.37 15.25 -49.82
C SER A 627 26.58 16.04 -48.54
N GLN A 628 27.83 16.20 -48.11
CA GLN A 628 28.21 17.23 -47.13
C GLN A 628 27.63 18.61 -47.53
N LEU A 629 27.37 19.46 -46.54
CA LEU A 629 26.97 20.84 -46.75
C LEU A 629 28.22 21.67 -47.07
N TRP A 630 28.26 22.26 -48.26
CA TRP A 630 29.39 23.07 -48.69
C TRP A 630 29.30 24.50 -48.14
N ASN A 631 30.42 25.21 -48.20
CA ASN A 631 30.51 26.59 -47.74
C ASN A 631 29.46 27.47 -48.43
N ARG A 632 28.70 28.22 -47.63
CA ARG A 632 27.58 29.10 -48.01
C ARG A 632 27.84 30.53 -47.57
N SER A 633 27.09 31.50 -48.11
CA SER A 633 27.31 32.93 -47.84
C SER A 633 26.42 33.54 -46.76
N ASP A 634 25.36 32.83 -46.35
CA ASP A 634 24.26 33.40 -45.56
C ASP A 634 24.08 32.61 -44.25
N GLU A 635 23.68 33.31 -43.17
CA GLU A 635 23.35 32.72 -41.87
C GLU A 635 22.01 31.97 -41.92
N PHE A 636 21.83 30.97 -41.04
CA PHE A 636 20.57 30.24 -40.96
C PHE A 636 19.45 31.10 -40.33
N ALA A 637 18.22 30.83 -40.75
CA ALA A 637 16.99 31.45 -40.25
C ALA A 637 15.97 30.41 -39.77
N VAL A 638 15.13 30.86 -38.85
CA VAL A 638 13.96 30.16 -38.31
C VAL A 638 12.76 31.07 -38.44
N ILE A 639 11.61 30.55 -38.88
CA ILE A 639 10.46 31.32 -39.37
C ILE A 639 10.86 32.12 -40.62
N GLY A 640 10.47 31.67 -41.81
CA GLY A 640 10.82 32.37 -43.07
C GLY A 640 12.33 32.30 -43.43
N PRO A 641 12.71 32.47 -44.71
CA PRO A 641 14.11 32.38 -45.13
C PRO A 641 14.85 33.67 -44.83
N ASN A 642 16.16 33.57 -44.64
CA ASN A 642 17.05 34.74 -44.58
C ASN A 642 17.28 35.30 -46.00
N SER A 643 17.39 34.41 -46.99
CA SER A 643 17.80 34.77 -48.35
C SER A 643 17.15 33.87 -49.41
N SER A 644 17.85 32.85 -49.91
CA SER A 644 17.43 32.06 -51.06
C SER A 644 17.27 30.59 -50.68
N THR A 645 16.12 30.00 -51.01
CA THR A 645 15.82 28.60 -50.67
C THR A 645 15.33 27.80 -51.87
N ARG A 646 15.39 26.47 -51.80
CA ARG A 646 14.98 25.55 -52.87
C ARG A 646 13.97 24.53 -52.35
N PHE A 647 12.89 24.30 -53.08
CA PHE A 647 11.83 23.36 -52.68
C PHE A 647 11.88 22.05 -53.47
N ALA A 648 11.21 21.01 -52.97
CA ALA A 648 11.12 19.69 -53.61
C ALA A 648 10.57 19.72 -55.04
N SER A 649 9.82 20.77 -55.41
CA SER A 649 9.37 21.04 -56.79
C SER A 649 10.51 21.31 -57.78
N GLY A 650 11.75 21.51 -57.30
CA GLY A 650 12.92 21.90 -58.08
C GLY A 650 13.02 23.41 -58.34
N THR A 651 12.13 24.20 -57.75
CA THR A 651 12.12 25.67 -57.83
C THR A 651 13.07 26.27 -56.80
N THR A 652 13.97 27.15 -57.24
CA THR A 652 14.77 28.01 -56.35
C THR A 652 14.12 29.39 -56.30
N VAL A 653 13.86 29.89 -55.10
CA VAL A 653 13.38 31.25 -54.86
C VAL A 653 14.57 32.07 -54.33
N SER A 654 14.77 33.27 -54.86
CA SER A 654 15.91 34.12 -54.53
C SER A 654 15.46 35.46 -53.95
N ASN A 655 16.20 35.98 -52.98
CA ASN A 655 15.91 37.23 -52.25
C ASN A 655 14.52 37.22 -51.57
N SER A 656 14.17 36.12 -50.91
CA SER A 656 12.86 35.87 -50.31
C SER A 656 12.79 36.17 -48.82
N ALA A 657 13.68 37.02 -48.29
CA ALA A 657 13.74 37.35 -46.86
C ALA A 657 12.33 37.64 -46.28
N GLY A 658 11.87 36.84 -45.32
CA GLY A 658 10.53 36.97 -44.72
C GLY A 658 9.34 36.52 -45.58
N GLU A 659 9.53 35.82 -46.70
CA GLU A 659 8.46 35.12 -47.42
C GLU A 659 8.18 33.73 -46.81
N TYR A 660 6.93 33.23 -46.88
CA TYR A 660 6.53 31.93 -46.31
C TYR A 660 6.77 31.78 -44.78
N PRO A 661 6.40 32.77 -43.96
CA PRO A 661 6.52 32.65 -42.51
C PRO A 661 5.67 31.50 -41.98
N LEU A 662 6.04 30.97 -40.82
CA LEU A 662 5.19 30.05 -40.07
C LEU A 662 3.91 30.77 -39.60
N ASN A 663 2.78 30.11 -39.73
CA ASN A 663 1.54 30.48 -39.06
C ASN A 663 1.38 29.59 -37.82
N GLY A 664 1.97 30.02 -36.72
CA GLY A 664 2.06 29.23 -35.51
C GLY A 664 3.30 29.55 -34.70
N GLN A 665 3.78 28.55 -33.99
CA GLN A 665 4.76 28.70 -32.92
C GLN A 665 5.97 27.79 -33.14
N VAL A 666 7.18 28.25 -32.83
CA VAL A 666 8.40 27.40 -32.79
C VAL A 666 9.16 27.60 -31.50
N SER A 667 9.77 26.55 -30.97
CA SER A 667 10.56 26.60 -29.73
C SER A 667 11.80 25.73 -29.80
N ARG A 668 12.72 25.92 -28.84
CA ARG A 668 13.88 25.05 -28.57
C ARG A 668 14.67 24.65 -29.83
N LEU A 669 15.13 25.63 -30.60
CA LEU A 669 16.04 25.40 -31.72
C LEU A 669 17.42 24.98 -31.22
N ALA A 670 17.93 23.88 -31.76
CA ALA A 670 19.30 23.44 -31.61
C ALA A 670 19.89 23.10 -32.98
N VAL A 671 21.09 23.62 -33.25
CA VAL A 671 21.85 23.38 -34.49
C VAL A 671 23.25 22.97 -34.12
N SER A 672 23.73 21.85 -34.66
CA SER A 672 25.06 21.30 -34.36
C SER A 672 25.78 20.81 -35.61
N ASN A 673 27.11 20.86 -35.60
CA ASN A 673 27.99 20.19 -36.58
C ASN A 673 28.31 18.73 -36.17
N GLU A 674 27.63 18.20 -35.16
CA GLU A 674 27.78 16.84 -34.68
C GLU A 674 26.62 15.94 -35.10
N PHE A 675 26.90 14.64 -35.16
CA PHE A 675 25.90 13.64 -35.52
C PHE A 675 25.07 13.31 -34.30
N TRP A 676 23.76 13.49 -34.38
CA TRP A 676 22.85 13.04 -33.34
C TRP A 676 22.32 11.65 -33.66
N SER A 677 22.51 10.74 -32.71
CA SER A 677 21.91 9.40 -32.76
C SER A 677 20.40 9.46 -32.57
N ALA A 678 19.68 8.43 -33.00
CA ALA A 678 18.23 8.32 -32.80
C ALA A 678 17.85 8.45 -31.31
N ALA A 679 18.66 7.94 -30.38
CA ALA A 679 18.45 8.07 -28.94
C ALA A 679 18.57 9.54 -28.46
N GLN A 680 19.53 10.30 -28.98
CA GLN A 680 19.67 11.72 -28.65
C GLN A 680 18.52 12.55 -29.23
N VAL A 681 18.06 12.24 -30.45
CA VAL A 681 16.90 12.89 -31.07
C VAL A 681 15.62 12.55 -30.30
N LEU A 682 15.45 11.29 -29.89
CA LEU A 682 14.33 10.86 -29.05
C LEU A 682 14.35 11.55 -27.68
N ALA A 683 15.52 11.70 -27.05
CA ALA A 683 15.64 12.46 -25.79
C ALA A 683 15.20 13.93 -25.96
N GLN A 684 15.54 14.56 -27.09
CA GLN A 684 15.06 15.91 -27.41
C GLN A 684 13.55 15.95 -27.66
N ALA A 685 12.97 14.92 -28.27
CA ALA A 685 11.52 14.75 -28.47
C ALA A 685 10.75 14.48 -27.17
N MET A 686 11.36 13.81 -26.20
CA MET A 686 10.77 13.55 -24.88
C MET A 686 10.88 14.77 -23.95
N SER A 687 11.79 15.70 -24.22
CA SER A 687 12.06 16.84 -23.34
C SER A 687 10.91 17.86 -23.18
N PHE A 688 9.87 17.80 -24.03
CA PHE A 688 8.73 18.73 -23.99
C PHE A 688 7.55 18.22 -23.15
N ALA A 689 7.44 16.90 -22.93
CA ALA A 689 6.48 16.34 -21.96
C ALA A 689 6.77 16.83 -20.53
N ALA A 690 8.02 17.22 -20.24
CA ALA A 690 8.43 17.83 -18.98
C ALA A 690 7.97 19.31 -18.79
N LEU A 691 7.06 19.82 -19.62
CA LEU A 691 6.42 21.14 -19.48
C LEU A 691 4.90 21.06 -19.20
N ASN A 692 4.29 19.87 -19.27
CA ASN A 692 2.92 19.69 -18.79
C ASN A 692 3.01 19.37 -17.29
N SER A 693 2.53 20.27 -16.45
CA SER A 693 2.54 20.05 -15.01
C SER A 693 1.30 19.26 -14.63
N PRO A 694 1.40 18.28 -13.70
CA PRO A 694 0.22 17.56 -13.21
C PRO A 694 -0.87 18.53 -12.73
N PRO A 695 -2.17 18.25 -13.00
CA PRO A 695 -3.25 19.09 -12.51
C PRO A 695 -3.23 19.14 -10.98
N THR A 696 -3.44 20.33 -10.44
CA THR A 696 -3.70 20.52 -9.02
C THR A 696 -5.17 20.84 -8.81
N PHE A 697 -5.71 20.58 -7.62
CA PHE A 697 -7.06 21.04 -7.30
C PHE A 697 -7.20 21.50 -5.85
N THR A 698 -8.22 22.30 -5.60
CA THR A 698 -8.65 22.69 -4.25
C THR A 698 -10.13 22.35 -4.04
N LEU A 699 -10.47 21.95 -2.81
CA LEU A 699 -11.84 21.85 -2.34
C LEU A 699 -12.21 23.10 -1.54
N ASN A 700 -13.14 23.88 -2.07
CA ASN A 700 -13.78 24.94 -1.31
C ASN A 700 -14.96 24.35 -0.54
N ILE A 701 -14.69 23.91 0.68
CA ILE A 701 -15.68 23.27 1.56
C ILE A 701 -16.80 24.26 1.91
N ILE A 702 -18.04 23.81 1.71
CA ILE A 702 -19.28 24.53 2.06
C ILE A 702 -19.93 23.91 3.30
N ILE A 703 -20.00 22.57 3.36
CA ILE A 703 -20.54 21.81 4.50
C ILE A 703 -19.65 20.61 4.76
N ASP A 704 -19.07 20.52 5.95
CA ASP A 704 -18.25 19.40 6.45
C ASP A 704 -18.80 18.78 7.74
N THR A 705 -19.88 19.34 8.28
CA THR A 705 -20.50 18.87 9.52
C THR A 705 -22.02 18.99 9.43
N VAL A 706 -22.71 17.99 9.96
CA VAL A 706 -24.17 17.90 9.94
C VAL A 706 -24.68 17.18 11.18
N ALA A 707 -25.80 17.61 11.74
CA ALA A 707 -26.49 16.83 12.75
C ALA A 707 -27.18 15.60 12.13
N GLU A 708 -27.16 14.47 12.82
CA GLU A 708 -28.00 13.34 12.43
C GLU A 708 -29.49 13.73 12.46
N ASP A 709 -30.35 12.89 11.86
CA ASP A 709 -31.78 13.15 11.69
C ASP A 709 -32.13 14.40 10.86
N ALA A 710 -31.13 15.18 10.42
CA ALA A 710 -31.31 16.29 9.52
C ALA A 710 -31.83 15.79 8.18
N THR A 711 -32.90 16.42 7.67
CA THR A 711 -33.45 16.07 6.36
C THR A 711 -32.61 16.70 5.25
N TRP A 712 -31.86 15.89 4.51
CA TRP A 712 -31.08 16.33 3.35
C TRP A 712 -31.80 16.05 2.04
N SER A 713 -31.66 16.96 1.09
CA SER A 713 -32.09 16.73 -0.29
C SER A 713 -30.93 16.16 -1.10
N ALA A 714 -31.13 15.05 -1.80
CA ALA A 714 -30.14 14.57 -2.77
C ALA A 714 -29.73 15.71 -3.73
N GLY A 715 -28.42 15.85 -3.95
CA GLY A 715 -27.83 16.97 -4.70
C GLY A 715 -27.46 18.19 -3.87
N THR A 716 -27.40 18.09 -2.53
CA THR A 716 -26.82 19.14 -1.69
C THR A 716 -25.33 19.25 -1.94
N THR A 717 -24.87 20.46 -2.30
CA THR A 717 -23.45 20.78 -2.51
C THR A 717 -22.69 20.84 -1.20
N LEU A 718 -21.64 20.03 -1.09
CA LEU A 718 -20.75 19.91 0.06
C LEU A 718 -19.47 20.73 -0.13
N ALA A 719 -18.91 20.73 -1.34
CA ALA A 719 -17.74 21.52 -1.70
C ALA A 719 -17.74 21.86 -3.20
N GLU A 720 -17.09 22.97 -3.56
CA GLU A 720 -16.75 23.28 -4.96
C GLU A 720 -15.32 22.79 -5.25
N ILE A 721 -15.13 22.14 -6.41
CA ILE A 721 -13.84 21.60 -6.85
C ILE A 721 -13.26 22.56 -7.89
N ALA A 722 -12.10 23.14 -7.60
CA ALA A 722 -11.39 24.02 -8.53
C ALA A 722 -10.09 23.35 -9.00
N ILE A 723 -10.03 22.97 -10.28
CA ILE A 723 -8.86 22.35 -10.91
C ILE A 723 -8.04 23.44 -11.60
N VAL A 724 -6.72 23.40 -11.42
CA VAL A 724 -5.73 24.29 -12.05
C VAL A 724 -4.72 23.44 -12.80
N ASP A 725 -4.61 23.69 -14.10
CA ASP A 725 -3.80 22.96 -15.07
C ASP A 725 -3.16 24.00 -16.02
N ASP A 726 -1.91 23.77 -16.46
CA ASP A 726 -1.17 24.66 -17.35
C ASP A 726 -1.46 24.45 -18.84
N ASN A 727 -2.13 23.35 -19.23
CA ASN A 727 -2.60 23.04 -20.58
C ASN A 727 -4.13 23.01 -20.68
N LEU A 728 -4.76 24.18 -20.53
CA LEU A 728 -6.22 24.34 -20.64
C LEU A 728 -6.74 24.28 -22.10
N SER A 729 -6.48 23.21 -22.83
CA SER A 729 -7.27 22.87 -24.00
C SER A 729 -8.57 22.18 -23.52
N PRO A 730 -9.78 22.61 -23.95
CA PRO A 730 -11.05 22.07 -23.42
C PRO A 730 -11.31 20.57 -23.68
N ASN A 731 -10.35 19.84 -24.28
CA ASN A 731 -10.50 18.46 -24.70
C ASN A 731 -9.44 17.51 -24.10
N GLU A 732 -8.52 17.99 -23.27
CA GLU A 732 -7.66 17.14 -22.43
C GLU A 732 -8.41 16.90 -21.11
N ILE A 733 -8.68 15.63 -20.83
CA ILE A 733 -9.68 15.19 -19.86
C ILE A 733 -8.96 14.97 -18.52
N SER A 734 -9.01 15.94 -17.61
CA SER A 734 -8.79 15.63 -16.20
C SER A 734 -9.93 14.72 -15.74
N VAL A 735 -9.63 13.46 -15.42
CA VAL A 735 -10.59 12.51 -14.88
C VAL A 735 -10.75 12.82 -13.39
N VAL A 736 -11.96 13.20 -12.99
CA VAL A 736 -12.31 13.29 -11.56
C VAL A 736 -12.97 11.99 -11.15
N ALA A 737 -12.29 11.21 -10.31
CA ALA A 737 -12.80 9.97 -9.74
C ALA A 737 -13.03 10.11 -8.23
N LEU A 738 -13.93 9.28 -7.70
CA LEU A 738 -14.18 9.17 -6.27
C LEU A 738 -13.80 7.76 -5.82
N SER A 739 -13.06 7.66 -4.73
CA SER A 739 -12.69 6.40 -4.09
C SER A 739 -12.90 6.46 -2.57
N GLY A 740 -12.74 5.32 -1.91
CA GLY A 740 -13.08 5.15 -0.49
C GLY A 740 -14.38 4.37 -0.29
N ALA A 741 -14.58 3.88 0.95
CA ALA A 741 -15.70 3.04 1.30
C ALA A 741 -17.06 3.75 1.11
N ASP A 742 -17.12 5.06 1.38
CA ASP A 742 -18.34 5.85 1.31
C ASP A 742 -18.55 6.53 -0.05
N ALA A 743 -17.67 6.31 -1.04
CA ALA A 743 -17.70 7.02 -2.33
C ALA A 743 -19.08 6.95 -3.03
N GLY A 744 -19.85 5.88 -2.81
CA GLY A 744 -21.22 5.73 -3.33
C GLY A 744 -22.24 6.73 -2.78
N GLN A 745 -21.95 7.41 -1.66
CA GLN A 745 -22.79 8.47 -1.06
C GLN A 745 -22.47 9.87 -1.59
N PHE A 746 -21.49 9.99 -2.49
CA PHE A 746 -21.04 11.24 -3.07
C PHE A 746 -21.13 11.18 -4.61
N GLN A 747 -21.21 12.36 -5.22
CA GLN A 747 -21.06 12.50 -6.67
C GLN A 747 -20.33 13.80 -6.98
N VAL A 748 -19.61 13.82 -8.10
CA VAL A 748 -19.12 15.06 -8.71
C VAL A 748 -20.02 15.42 -9.87
N VAL A 749 -20.48 16.67 -9.92
CA VAL A 749 -21.30 17.18 -11.03
C VAL A 749 -20.75 18.48 -11.58
N ASP A 750 -20.86 18.67 -12.89
CA ASP A 750 -20.64 19.97 -13.53
C ASP A 750 -21.94 20.78 -13.50
N ALA A 751 -21.96 21.83 -12.67
CA ALA A 751 -23.09 22.72 -12.45
C ALA A 751 -23.00 24.01 -13.29
N GLY A 752 -22.61 23.90 -14.57
CA GLY A 752 -22.58 25.03 -15.50
C GLY A 752 -21.22 25.73 -15.58
N GLY A 753 -20.15 24.94 -15.52
CA GLY A 753 -18.75 25.39 -15.57
C GLY A 753 -18.04 25.35 -14.22
N THR A 754 -18.70 24.87 -13.17
CA THR A 754 -18.12 24.65 -11.84
C THR A 754 -18.36 23.20 -11.44
N LEU A 755 -17.29 22.49 -11.05
CA LEU A 755 -17.40 21.15 -10.51
C LEU A 755 -17.81 21.22 -9.04
N GLU A 756 -18.81 20.43 -8.66
CA GLU A 756 -19.36 20.39 -7.30
C GLU A 756 -19.32 18.96 -6.76
N LEU A 757 -18.80 18.79 -5.55
CA LEU A 757 -18.99 17.57 -4.75
C LEU A 757 -20.36 17.66 -4.07
N GLN A 758 -21.24 16.70 -4.33
CA GLN A 758 -22.60 16.67 -3.82
C GLN A 758 -22.91 15.37 -3.07
N TRP A 759 -23.79 15.47 -2.08
CA TRP A 759 -24.36 14.34 -1.37
C TRP A 759 -25.43 13.62 -2.21
N THR A 760 -25.32 12.29 -2.33
CA THR A 760 -26.29 11.43 -3.06
C THR A 760 -27.20 10.62 -2.14
N GLY A 761 -26.86 10.54 -0.84
CA GLY A 761 -27.61 9.75 0.13
C GLY A 761 -29.08 10.16 0.23
N SER A 762 -29.95 9.15 0.37
CA SER A 762 -31.41 9.32 0.43
C SER A 762 -32.04 8.87 1.76
N THR A 763 -31.22 8.34 2.66
CA THR A 763 -31.57 7.98 4.04
C THR A 763 -31.24 9.13 4.99
N LEU A 764 -31.94 9.21 6.11
CA LEU A 764 -31.52 10.08 7.22
C LEU A 764 -30.17 9.58 7.73
N LEU A 765 -29.30 10.52 8.09
CA LEU A 765 -28.03 10.22 8.73
C LEU A 765 -28.31 9.79 10.17
N ASP A 766 -27.51 8.84 10.66
CA ASP A 766 -27.61 8.17 11.96
C ASP A 766 -26.17 8.02 12.48
N HIS A 767 -25.85 8.70 13.58
CA HIS A 767 -24.50 8.81 14.15
C HIS A 767 -24.04 7.48 14.72
N GLU A 768 -24.93 6.76 15.41
CA GLU A 768 -24.66 5.46 16.02
C GLU A 768 -24.39 4.40 14.94
N ALA A 769 -25.02 4.53 13.78
CA ALA A 769 -24.71 3.72 12.61
C ALA A 769 -23.38 4.13 11.96
N GLN A 770 -23.17 5.43 11.73
CA GLN A 770 -21.95 5.95 11.13
C GLN A 770 -21.76 7.46 11.40
N SER A 771 -20.79 7.78 12.27
CA SER A 771 -20.50 9.14 12.74
C SER A 771 -19.73 10.03 11.75
N SER A 772 -19.21 9.47 10.66
CA SER A 772 -18.56 10.25 9.59
C SER A 772 -18.56 9.51 8.26
N TYR A 773 -18.57 10.28 7.16
CA TYR A 773 -18.46 9.77 5.80
C TYR A 773 -17.25 10.39 5.13
N SER A 774 -16.39 9.56 4.53
CA SER A 774 -15.17 10.02 3.88
C SER A 774 -15.12 9.62 2.40
N VAL A 775 -14.67 10.54 1.56
CA VAL A 775 -14.46 10.28 0.14
C VAL A 775 -13.15 10.89 -0.30
N THR A 776 -12.36 10.11 -1.03
CA THR A 776 -11.15 10.60 -1.67
C THR A 776 -11.50 11.04 -3.08
N ILE A 777 -11.30 12.33 -3.34
CA ILE A 777 -11.41 12.93 -4.67
C ILE A 777 -10.05 12.74 -5.32
N ILE A 778 -10.06 12.17 -6.52
CA ILE A 778 -8.90 11.91 -7.34
C ILE A 778 -9.03 12.76 -8.59
N VAL A 779 -8.00 13.56 -8.91
CA VAL A 779 -7.87 14.29 -10.18
C VAL A 779 -6.64 13.75 -10.88
N ASP A 780 -6.82 13.38 -12.14
CA ASP A 780 -5.79 12.71 -12.92
C ASP A 780 -5.85 13.11 -14.39
N GLU A 781 -4.70 13.42 -14.99
CA GLU A 781 -4.50 13.73 -16.39
C GLU A 781 -3.65 12.64 -17.04
N LEU A 782 -4.31 11.83 -17.89
CA LEU A 782 -3.70 10.64 -18.47
C LEU A 782 -2.34 10.92 -19.14
N GLY A 783 -1.29 10.30 -18.62
CA GLY A 783 0.06 10.35 -19.19
C GLY A 783 0.89 11.58 -18.79
N VAL A 784 0.44 12.31 -17.77
CA VAL A 784 1.14 13.43 -17.13
C VAL A 784 1.35 13.04 -15.66
N GLY A 785 2.44 13.50 -15.06
CA GLY A 785 2.68 13.26 -13.63
C GLY A 785 2.75 11.80 -13.19
N ALA A 786 2.38 11.59 -11.94
CA ALA A 786 2.30 10.28 -11.31
C ALA A 786 0.81 9.98 -11.14
N GLU A 787 0.35 8.79 -11.53
CA GLU A 787 -1.08 8.51 -11.45
C GLU A 787 -1.45 7.89 -10.09
N PRO A 788 -2.37 8.50 -9.31
CA PRO A 788 -3.12 9.72 -9.63
C PRO A 788 -2.39 11.05 -9.34
N ASP A 789 -2.59 12.05 -10.19
CA ASP A 789 -1.87 13.34 -10.11
C ASP A 789 -2.13 14.15 -8.83
N ALA A 790 -3.37 14.16 -8.38
CA ALA A 790 -3.76 14.82 -7.14
C ALA A 790 -4.86 14.06 -6.44
N VAL A 791 -4.74 13.97 -5.12
CA VAL A 791 -5.74 13.35 -4.24
C VAL A 791 -6.05 14.26 -3.06
N GLN A 792 -7.32 14.32 -2.67
CA GLN A 792 -7.73 14.98 -1.44
C GLN A 792 -8.92 14.24 -0.84
N THR A 793 -8.85 13.97 0.46
CA THR A 793 -9.97 13.36 1.19
C THR A 793 -10.87 14.45 1.77
N PHE A 794 -12.16 14.34 1.46
CA PHE A 794 -13.21 15.12 2.09
C PHE A 794 -13.91 14.26 3.17
N VAL A 795 -14.17 14.85 4.33
CA VAL A 795 -14.86 14.20 5.44
C VAL A 795 -16.10 15.01 5.80
N LEU A 796 -17.26 14.33 5.84
CA LEU A 796 -18.50 14.84 6.39
C LEU A 796 -18.72 14.24 7.78
N ASN A 797 -18.63 15.06 8.82
CA ASN A 797 -18.88 14.65 10.19
C ASN A 797 -20.38 14.68 10.51
N VAL A 798 -20.91 13.60 11.09
CA VAL A 798 -22.26 13.53 11.62
C VAL A 798 -22.20 13.77 13.12
N THR A 799 -22.90 14.77 13.62
CA THR A 799 -22.96 15.05 15.06
C THR A 799 -24.18 14.40 15.67
N ASP A 800 -23.94 13.72 16.77
CA ASP A 800 -24.90 13.04 17.64
C ASP A 800 -26.05 13.98 18.11
N VAL A 801 -27.30 13.52 18.02
CA VAL A 801 -28.51 14.23 18.47
C VAL A 801 -29.33 13.35 19.38
N ASN A 802 -29.54 13.80 20.62
CA ASN A 802 -30.28 13.05 21.64
C ASN A 802 -31.57 12.33 21.13
N GLU A 803 -31.69 11.02 21.33
CA GLU A 803 -32.84 10.13 21.10
C GLU A 803 -33.48 9.61 22.40
N PRO A 804 -34.74 9.13 22.38
CA PRO A 804 -35.36 8.51 23.55
C PRO A 804 -34.84 7.08 23.83
N PRO A 805 -34.54 6.71 25.09
CA PRO A 805 -34.06 5.38 25.47
C PRO A 805 -35.09 4.27 25.27
N SER A 806 -34.62 3.04 25.10
CA SER A 806 -35.44 1.82 25.07
C SER A 806 -35.06 0.81 26.16
N VAL A 807 -36.00 -0.05 26.57
CA VAL A 807 -35.78 -1.01 27.66
C VAL A 807 -36.25 -2.43 27.32
N SER A 808 -35.45 -3.43 27.71
CA SER A 808 -35.77 -4.85 27.52
C SER A 808 -35.13 -5.75 28.59
N PHE A 809 -35.37 -7.06 28.53
CA PHE A 809 -34.80 -8.06 29.46
C PHE A 809 -33.97 -9.10 28.71
N SER A 810 -32.78 -9.46 29.22
CA SER A 810 -31.97 -10.55 28.65
C SER A 810 -30.85 -11.03 29.59
N PRO A 811 -30.79 -12.31 30.02
CA PRO A 811 -31.84 -13.33 29.91
C PRO A 811 -32.97 -13.07 30.92
N ALA A 812 -34.17 -13.58 30.62
CA ALA A 812 -35.35 -13.46 31.46
C ALA A 812 -35.71 -14.82 32.07
N ASN A 813 -35.54 -15.00 33.38
CA ASN A 813 -36.04 -16.19 34.08
C ASN A 813 -37.52 -15.99 34.44
N ASP A 814 -38.41 -16.37 33.53
CA ASP A 814 -39.86 -16.21 33.68
C ASP A 814 -40.53 -17.29 34.54
N LEU A 815 -39.75 -18.24 35.06
CA LEU A 815 -40.20 -19.34 35.91
C LEU A 815 -39.43 -19.39 37.22
N ILE A 816 -40.15 -19.62 38.32
CA ILE A 816 -39.56 -19.83 39.66
C ILE A 816 -40.31 -20.95 40.39
N ASP A 817 -39.57 -21.79 41.11
CA ASP A 817 -40.17 -22.85 41.91
C ASP A 817 -40.75 -22.29 43.21
N GLU A 818 -41.89 -22.81 43.68
CA GLU A 818 -42.52 -22.35 44.92
C GLU A 818 -41.70 -22.65 46.19
N ASN A 819 -40.74 -23.58 46.11
CA ASN A 819 -39.80 -23.89 47.20
C ASN A 819 -38.47 -23.13 47.07
N THR A 820 -38.33 -22.23 46.09
CA THR A 820 -37.13 -21.38 45.95
C THR A 820 -36.91 -20.58 47.24
N GLU A 821 -35.69 -20.65 47.77
CA GLU A 821 -35.35 -19.94 49.00
C GLU A 821 -35.25 -18.43 48.77
N THR A 822 -36.16 -17.67 49.37
CA THR A 822 -36.23 -16.21 49.22
C THR A 822 -35.74 -15.44 50.44
N SER A 823 -35.00 -16.04 51.39
CA SER A 823 -34.42 -15.28 52.52
C SER A 823 -33.44 -14.18 52.08
N SER A 824 -32.87 -14.31 50.89
CA SER A 824 -32.19 -13.25 50.14
C SER A 824 -32.99 -12.87 48.89
N ALA A 825 -32.69 -11.71 48.32
CA ALA A 825 -33.25 -11.33 47.03
C ALA A 825 -32.82 -12.35 45.96
N VAL A 826 -33.73 -12.67 45.05
CA VAL A 826 -33.50 -13.65 43.98
C VAL A 826 -33.36 -12.89 42.66
N PHE A 827 -32.31 -13.20 41.90
CA PHE A 827 -32.12 -12.64 40.57
C PHE A 827 -33.16 -13.18 39.58
N ILE A 828 -33.80 -12.29 38.82
CA ILE A 828 -34.85 -12.64 37.86
C ILE A 828 -34.40 -12.40 36.43
N ALA A 829 -33.92 -11.19 36.13
CA ALA A 829 -33.47 -10.82 34.80
C ALA A 829 -32.49 -9.66 34.85
N ASP A 830 -31.59 -9.57 33.89
CA ASP A 830 -30.90 -8.32 33.60
C ASP A 830 -31.85 -7.38 32.83
N ILE A 831 -31.79 -6.09 33.13
CA ILE A 831 -32.52 -5.02 32.46
C ILE A 831 -31.53 -4.35 31.52
N MET A 832 -31.82 -4.45 30.22
CA MET A 832 -31.05 -3.82 29.16
C MET A 832 -31.70 -2.49 28.83
N VAL A 833 -30.95 -1.41 29.00
CA VAL A 833 -31.32 -0.08 28.51
C VAL A 833 -30.39 0.23 27.33
N VAL A 834 -30.97 0.61 26.19
CA VAL A 834 -30.22 1.10 25.03
C VAL A 834 -30.57 2.56 24.85
N ASP A 835 -29.53 3.37 24.79
CA ASP A 835 -29.54 4.84 24.75
C ASP A 835 -28.34 5.25 23.89
N ASP A 836 -28.43 6.42 23.28
CA ASP A 836 -27.38 7.11 22.50
C ASP A 836 -26.23 7.66 23.38
N ALA A 837 -26.38 7.59 24.70
CA ALA A 837 -25.49 8.18 25.71
C ALA A 837 -25.53 9.71 25.81
N LEU A 838 -26.50 10.36 25.17
CA LEU A 838 -26.90 11.73 25.45
C LEU A 838 -28.06 11.74 26.48
N GLY A 839 -28.29 12.89 27.10
CA GLY A 839 -29.39 13.02 28.06
C GLY A 839 -29.18 12.21 29.35
N THR A 840 -30.27 11.89 30.04
CA THR A 840 -30.22 11.08 31.28
C THR A 840 -31.34 10.05 31.36
N SER A 841 -31.01 8.79 31.15
CA SER A 841 -31.92 7.66 31.35
C SER A 841 -32.27 7.40 32.83
N THR A 842 -33.54 7.50 33.19
CA THR A 842 -34.07 7.13 34.52
C THR A 842 -35.01 5.93 34.45
N ILE A 843 -34.85 4.97 35.37
CA ILE A 843 -35.66 3.74 35.38
C ILE A 843 -36.62 3.67 36.56
N SER A 844 -37.78 3.04 36.36
CA SER A 844 -38.80 2.87 37.40
C SER A 844 -39.58 1.56 37.27
N LEU A 845 -40.13 1.08 38.40
CA LEU A 845 -41.01 -0.08 38.45
C LEU A 845 -42.47 0.34 38.55
N SER A 846 -43.32 -0.32 37.76
CA SER A 846 -44.77 -0.21 37.83
C SER A 846 -45.43 -1.61 37.70
N GLY A 847 -46.76 -1.67 37.72
CA GLY A 847 -47.51 -2.94 37.74
C GLY A 847 -48.07 -3.32 39.11
N THR A 848 -48.89 -4.37 39.14
CA THR A 848 -49.63 -4.79 40.34
C THR A 848 -48.74 -5.37 41.43
N ASP A 849 -47.62 -5.98 41.05
CA ASP A 849 -46.71 -6.67 41.96
C ASP A 849 -45.35 -5.99 42.08
N ALA A 850 -45.20 -4.75 41.57
CA ALA A 850 -43.95 -3.97 41.63
C ALA A 850 -43.30 -3.93 43.02
N ALA A 851 -44.09 -3.93 44.10
CA ALA A 851 -43.59 -3.95 45.48
C ALA A 851 -42.88 -5.26 45.88
N SER A 852 -43.09 -6.35 45.14
CA SER A 852 -42.37 -7.62 45.31
C SER A 852 -41.00 -7.62 44.61
N PHE A 853 -40.69 -6.59 43.81
CA PHE A 853 -39.44 -6.49 43.07
C PHE A 853 -38.63 -5.25 43.49
N SER A 854 -37.35 -5.26 43.13
CA SER A 854 -36.48 -4.10 43.16
C SER A 854 -35.55 -4.12 41.97
N ILE A 855 -35.02 -2.94 41.62
CA ILE A 855 -33.95 -2.83 40.64
C ILE A 855 -32.64 -2.58 41.40
N SER A 856 -31.58 -3.26 40.98
CA SER A 856 -30.22 -3.03 41.45
C SER A 856 -29.30 -2.68 40.29
N GLY A 857 -28.14 -2.09 40.58
CA GLY A 857 -27.15 -1.68 39.58
C GLY A 857 -27.22 -0.19 39.17
N THR A 858 -26.32 0.19 38.26
CA THR A 858 -26.20 1.53 37.66
C THR A 858 -26.06 1.38 36.13
N PRO A 859 -26.17 2.46 35.34
CA PRO A 859 -25.95 2.39 33.90
C PRO A 859 -24.61 1.75 33.53
N GLN A 860 -23.56 2.03 34.30
CA GLN A 860 -22.21 1.50 34.07
C GLN A 860 -22.03 0.04 34.49
N SER A 861 -22.80 -0.45 35.48
CA SER A 861 -22.68 -1.83 35.98
C SER A 861 -23.73 -2.79 35.39
N GLY A 862 -24.66 -2.27 34.58
CA GLY A 862 -25.89 -2.96 34.21
C GLY A 862 -26.95 -2.93 35.31
N TYR A 863 -28.22 -2.97 34.91
CA TYR A 863 -29.37 -3.01 35.83
C TYR A 863 -29.90 -4.44 35.96
N GLN A 864 -30.40 -4.80 37.15
CA GLN A 864 -30.93 -6.13 37.43
C GLN A 864 -32.29 -6.05 38.10
N LEU A 865 -33.25 -6.83 37.59
CA LEU A 865 -34.53 -7.06 38.23
C LEU A 865 -34.39 -8.18 39.27
N LEU A 866 -34.71 -7.87 40.53
CA LEU A 866 -34.64 -8.79 41.65
C LEU A 866 -36.02 -9.00 42.25
N LEU A 867 -36.34 -10.25 42.61
CA LEU A 867 -37.43 -10.54 43.53
C LEU A 867 -36.95 -10.26 44.96
N ASN A 868 -37.71 -9.46 45.70
CA ASN A 868 -37.32 -9.01 47.04
C ASN A 868 -37.20 -10.17 48.03
N ALA A 869 -36.28 -10.03 48.99
CA ALA A 869 -36.14 -10.99 50.08
C ALA A 869 -37.44 -11.10 50.90
N GLY A 870 -37.81 -12.34 51.25
CA GLY A 870 -38.97 -12.68 52.06
C GLY A 870 -40.28 -12.80 51.28
N VAL A 871 -40.27 -12.70 49.94
CA VAL A 871 -41.46 -12.99 49.13
C VAL A 871 -41.84 -14.46 49.29
N THR A 872 -43.05 -14.72 49.80
CA THR A 872 -43.58 -16.08 49.92
C THR A 872 -44.16 -16.51 48.58
N LEU A 873 -43.54 -17.51 47.95
CA LEU A 873 -43.99 -18.11 46.70
C LEU A 873 -45.04 -19.19 46.97
N ASN A 874 -46.05 -19.28 46.12
CA ASN A 874 -47.07 -20.34 46.21
C ASN A 874 -47.78 -20.55 44.87
N ALA A 875 -47.53 -21.68 44.22
CA ALA A 875 -48.05 -21.95 42.88
C ALA A 875 -49.59 -22.03 42.82
N THR A 876 -50.26 -22.29 43.95
CA THR A 876 -51.73 -22.40 44.00
C THR A 876 -52.42 -21.09 44.37
N ALA A 877 -51.86 -20.33 45.31
CA ALA A 877 -52.46 -19.12 45.86
C ALA A 877 -52.06 -17.86 45.08
N LYS A 878 -50.85 -17.84 44.52
CA LYS A 878 -50.34 -16.75 43.69
C LYS A 878 -49.40 -17.30 42.60
N PRO A 879 -49.96 -17.81 41.49
CA PRO A 879 -49.20 -18.45 40.42
C PRO A 879 -48.38 -17.47 39.56
N THR A 880 -48.64 -16.17 39.63
CA THR A 880 -47.92 -15.17 38.82
C THR A 880 -47.66 -13.88 39.58
N TYR A 881 -46.62 -13.16 39.18
CA TYR A 881 -46.29 -11.81 39.61
C TYR A 881 -46.04 -10.93 38.38
N ASP A 882 -46.78 -9.84 38.26
CA ASP A 882 -46.69 -8.90 37.14
C ASP A 882 -45.95 -7.61 37.55
N VAL A 883 -44.89 -7.28 36.80
CA VAL A 883 -44.10 -6.06 36.98
C VAL A 883 -43.72 -5.47 35.62
N SER A 884 -43.65 -4.15 35.54
CA SER A 884 -43.21 -3.44 34.33
C SER A 884 -42.02 -2.54 34.70
N VAL A 885 -40.98 -2.56 33.88
CA VAL A 885 -39.84 -1.64 33.99
C VAL A 885 -40.00 -0.57 32.93
N SER A 886 -39.95 0.69 33.32
CA SER A 886 -40.02 1.83 32.39
C SER A 886 -38.72 2.62 32.43
N VAL A 887 -38.31 3.16 31.29
CA VAL A 887 -37.18 4.09 31.14
C VAL A 887 -37.67 5.43 30.59
N ASP A 888 -37.06 6.53 31.04
CA ASP A 888 -37.42 7.91 30.68
C ASP A 888 -36.16 8.78 30.69
N ASP A 889 -35.83 9.39 29.54
CA ASP A 889 -34.97 10.57 29.46
C ASP A 889 -35.84 11.84 29.49
N PRO A 890 -35.84 12.60 30.60
CA PRO A 890 -36.70 13.78 30.76
C PRO A 890 -36.44 14.89 29.74
N SER A 891 -35.34 14.81 29.00
CA SER A 891 -34.90 15.80 28.02
C SER A 891 -35.62 15.65 26.67
N ILE A 892 -36.15 14.46 26.36
CA ILE A 892 -36.76 14.14 25.07
C ILE A 892 -37.97 13.21 25.20
N GLY A 893 -38.67 12.97 24.09
CA GLY A 893 -39.60 11.86 23.96
C GLY A 893 -40.90 11.99 24.77
N ALA A 894 -41.47 10.84 25.13
CA ALA A 894 -42.71 10.71 25.86
C ALA A 894 -42.42 10.21 27.27
N THR A 895 -43.27 10.48 28.25
CA THR A 895 -43.02 10.00 29.62
C THR A 895 -43.98 8.86 30.00
N PRO A 896 -43.48 7.62 30.22
CA PRO A 896 -42.10 7.14 29.97
C PRO A 896 -41.82 6.94 28.47
N ASP A 897 -40.54 6.90 28.10
CA ASP A 897 -40.10 6.75 26.71
C ASP A 897 -40.36 5.33 26.21
N ASP A 898 -40.02 4.34 27.04
CA ASP A 898 -40.30 2.94 26.78
C ASP A 898 -40.63 2.17 28.07
N SER A 899 -41.31 1.03 27.91
CA SER A 899 -41.67 0.15 29.02
C SER A 899 -41.69 -1.32 28.59
N ALA A 900 -41.06 -2.17 29.39
CA ALA A 900 -41.06 -3.62 29.22
C ALA A 900 -41.82 -4.32 30.37
N ASP A 901 -42.84 -5.10 30.01
CA ASP A 901 -43.60 -5.91 30.94
C ASP A 901 -42.91 -7.27 31.19
N PHE A 902 -42.90 -7.71 32.45
CA PHE A 902 -42.35 -8.99 32.88
C PHE A 902 -43.37 -9.76 33.73
N MET A 903 -43.54 -11.04 33.41
CA MET A 903 -44.42 -11.94 34.14
C MET A 903 -43.61 -13.10 34.72
N LEU A 904 -43.47 -13.14 36.05
CA LEU A 904 -42.85 -14.26 36.75
C LEU A 904 -43.90 -15.31 37.09
N THR A 905 -43.75 -16.52 36.59
CA THR A 905 -44.65 -17.65 36.85
C THR A 905 -44.09 -18.55 37.94
N VAL A 906 -44.90 -18.81 38.97
CA VAL A 906 -44.57 -19.74 40.06
C VAL A 906 -45.12 -21.13 39.73
N PHE A 907 -44.25 -22.12 39.67
CA PHE A 907 -44.64 -23.54 39.55
C PHE A 907 -44.38 -24.30 40.84
N GLY A 908 -45.01 -25.47 40.98
CA GLY A 908 -44.81 -26.34 42.14
C GLY A 908 -43.92 -27.53 41.77
N ASN A 909 -42.93 -27.81 42.62
CA ASN A 909 -42.07 -29.00 42.56
C ASN A 909 -42.27 -29.86 43.81
N ALA A 910 -42.57 -31.14 43.65
CA ALA A 910 -42.71 -32.12 44.72
C ALA A 910 -41.39 -32.86 44.99
N ALA A 911 -41.06 -33.11 46.26
CA ALA A 911 -39.84 -33.84 46.61
C ALA A 911 -39.78 -35.24 45.97
N PRO A 912 -38.61 -35.65 45.42
CA PRO A 912 -38.45 -36.96 44.81
C PRO A 912 -38.52 -38.07 45.87
N THR A 913 -38.87 -39.28 45.43
CA THR A 913 -38.79 -40.49 46.25
C THR A 913 -37.90 -41.53 45.58
N ILE A 914 -37.14 -42.28 46.36
CA ILE A 914 -36.22 -43.32 45.87
C ILE A 914 -36.49 -44.65 46.57
N ALA A 915 -36.36 -45.74 45.82
CA ALA A 915 -36.41 -47.11 46.34
C ALA A 915 -35.38 -47.99 45.61
N LEU A 916 -34.61 -48.75 46.38
CA LEU A 916 -33.74 -49.81 45.89
C LEU A 916 -34.53 -51.12 45.82
N THR A 917 -34.73 -51.62 44.60
CA THR A 917 -35.55 -52.82 44.36
C THR A 917 -34.72 -53.94 43.73
N GLN A 918 -35.22 -55.18 43.79
CA GLN A 918 -34.49 -56.36 43.32
C GLN A 918 -33.09 -56.48 43.94
N ALA A 919 -32.97 -56.11 45.22
CA ALA A 919 -31.70 -56.01 45.91
C ALA A 919 -31.06 -57.39 46.14
N LEU A 920 -29.77 -57.49 45.85
CA LEU A 920 -28.89 -58.59 46.22
C LEU A 920 -28.71 -58.60 47.74
N THR A 921 -28.96 -59.74 48.38
CA THR A 921 -28.90 -59.86 49.85
C THR A 921 -27.57 -60.35 50.37
N ASP A 922 -26.85 -61.11 49.55
CA ASP A 922 -25.57 -61.70 49.88
C ASP A 922 -24.74 -61.96 48.62
N ILE A 923 -23.42 -62.07 48.80
CA ILE A 923 -22.45 -62.40 47.77
C ILE A 923 -21.29 -63.19 48.41
N ASP A 924 -20.78 -64.20 47.71
CA ASP A 924 -19.59 -64.92 48.16
C ASP A 924 -18.35 -64.03 47.96
N GLU A 925 -17.39 -64.06 48.90
CA GLU A 925 -16.19 -63.22 48.81
C GLU A 925 -15.30 -63.50 47.58
N ASP A 926 -15.44 -64.70 47.00
CA ASP A 926 -14.73 -65.15 45.80
C ASP A 926 -15.59 -65.06 44.51
N GLU A 927 -16.76 -64.41 44.57
CA GLU A 927 -17.63 -64.22 43.41
C GLU A 927 -16.93 -63.37 42.32
N PRO A 928 -16.88 -63.82 41.05
CA PRO A 928 -16.24 -63.06 39.98
C PRO A 928 -17.01 -61.78 39.64
N LEU A 929 -16.38 -60.63 39.89
CA LEU A 929 -16.97 -59.31 39.62
C LEU A 929 -16.72 -58.78 38.19
N THR A 930 -16.28 -59.62 37.26
CA THR A 930 -16.06 -59.23 35.85
C THR A 930 -16.92 -60.08 34.91
N PRO A 931 -18.00 -59.51 34.32
CA PRO A 931 -18.46 -58.12 34.42
C PRO A 931 -19.07 -57.76 35.80
N GLN A 932 -19.25 -56.46 36.07
CA GLN A 932 -19.80 -55.93 37.33
C GLN A 932 -21.08 -56.65 37.76
N VAL A 933 -21.23 -56.87 39.06
CA VAL A 933 -22.41 -57.55 39.64
C VAL A 933 -23.48 -56.53 39.96
N LYS A 934 -24.70 -56.75 39.45
CA LYS A 934 -25.85 -55.89 39.74
C LYS A 934 -26.33 -56.12 41.16
N VAL A 935 -26.42 -55.05 41.93
CA VAL A 935 -26.81 -55.06 43.35
C VAL A 935 -28.28 -54.71 43.51
N ALA A 936 -28.79 -53.66 42.86
CA ALA A 936 -30.20 -53.28 42.93
C ALA A 936 -30.62 -52.43 41.73
N ASP A 937 -31.91 -52.42 41.42
CA ASP A 937 -32.53 -51.39 40.58
C ASP A 937 -32.83 -50.13 41.39
N ILE A 938 -32.56 -48.97 40.81
CA ILE A 938 -32.89 -47.67 41.41
C ILE A 938 -34.19 -47.18 40.80
N VAL A 939 -35.24 -47.11 41.60
CA VAL A 939 -36.55 -46.59 41.19
C VAL A 939 -36.77 -45.23 41.82
N ILE A 940 -36.95 -44.21 40.99
CA ILE A 940 -37.28 -42.85 41.42
C ILE A 940 -38.71 -42.54 40.98
N THR A 941 -39.53 -42.01 41.89
CA THR A 941 -40.82 -41.41 41.56
C THR A 941 -40.77 -39.95 41.95
N ASP A 942 -41.03 -39.11 40.96
CA ASP A 942 -40.96 -37.66 41.04
C ASP A 942 -41.96 -37.04 40.06
N ASP A 943 -42.31 -35.77 40.24
CA ASP A 943 -43.25 -35.05 39.36
C ASP A 943 -42.61 -34.48 38.08
N LEU A 944 -41.30 -34.71 37.92
CA LEU A 944 -40.44 -34.29 36.80
C LEU A 944 -40.10 -32.79 36.80
N ALA A 945 -40.36 -32.08 37.89
CA ALA A 945 -39.88 -30.72 38.09
C ALA A 945 -38.50 -30.73 38.78
N GLY A 946 -37.51 -30.03 38.23
CA GLY A 946 -36.12 -30.09 38.72
C GLY A 946 -35.31 -31.27 38.15
N ASP A 947 -34.00 -31.27 38.44
CA ASP A 947 -33.06 -32.26 37.92
C ASP A 947 -32.75 -33.31 39.00
N ASN A 948 -33.16 -34.56 38.78
CA ASN A 948 -32.88 -35.65 39.71
C ASN A 948 -31.42 -36.13 39.61
N VAL A 949 -30.58 -35.69 40.55
CA VAL A 949 -29.16 -36.07 40.64
C VAL A 949 -28.98 -37.19 41.66
N LEU A 950 -28.30 -38.27 41.26
CA LEU A 950 -28.00 -39.42 42.12
C LEU A 950 -26.59 -39.33 42.73
N SER A 951 -26.47 -39.72 43.99
CA SER A 951 -25.18 -39.82 44.69
C SER A 951 -25.09 -41.05 45.61
N LEU A 952 -23.87 -41.51 45.89
CA LEU A 952 -23.58 -42.64 46.78
C LEU A 952 -22.93 -42.16 48.08
N SER A 953 -23.33 -42.75 49.20
CA SER A 953 -22.74 -42.54 50.53
C SER A 953 -22.78 -43.82 51.37
N GLY A 954 -22.13 -43.83 52.53
CA GLY A 954 -22.00 -45.02 53.38
C GLY A 954 -20.56 -45.54 53.44
N ASP A 955 -20.29 -46.42 54.40
CA ASP A 955 -18.93 -46.90 54.72
C ASP A 955 -18.27 -47.63 53.54
N ASP A 956 -19.07 -48.31 52.72
CA ASP A 956 -18.60 -49.14 51.61
C ASP A 956 -18.92 -48.55 50.23
N ALA A 957 -19.39 -47.30 50.15
CA ALA A 957 -19.81 -46.66 48.89
C ALA A 957 -18.76 -46.72 47.77
N GLY A 958 -17.47 -46.70 48.13
CA GLY A 958 -16.36 -46.80 47.17
C GLY A 958 -16.28 -48.14 46.42
N LEU A 959 -16.95 -49.18 46.90
CA LEU A 959 -17.05 -50.50 46.25
C LEU A 959 -18.20 -50.56 45.24
N PHE A 960 -19.08 -49.56 45.21
CA PHE A 960 -20.25 -49.52 44.36
C PHE A 960 -20.14 -48.44 43.28
N GLU A 961 -20.95 -48.59 42.23
CA GLU A 961 -21.16 -47.59 41.20
C GLU A 961 -22.61 -47.61 40.71
N ILE A 962 -23.08 -46.47 40.18
CA ILE A 962 -24.39 -46.36 39.54
C ILE A 962 -24.17 -46.40 38.03
N LEU A 963 -24.85 -47.32 37.33
CA LEU A 963 -24.80 -47.42 35.87
C LEU A 963 -26.18 -47.17 35.26
N GLY A 964 -26.20 -46.46 34.13
CA GLY A 964 -27.42 -46.06 33.42
C GLY A 964 -27.97 -44.71 33.88
N ASN A 965 -28.93 -44.18 33.11
CA ASN A 965 -29.64 -42.93 33.43
C ASN A 965 -31.05 -43.24 33.94
N ILE A 966 -31.63 -42.35 34.74
CA ILE A 966 -33.03 -42.41 35.17
C ILE A 966 -33.94 -42.47 33.92
N PRO A 967 -34.97 -43.35 33.89
CA PRO A 967 -35.48 -44.22 34.96
C PRO A 967 -34.86 -45.62 35.00
N SER A 968 -33.77 -45.86 34.28
CA SER A 968 -33.11 -47.16 34.13
C SER A 968 -31.79 -47.29 34.92
N ALA A 969 -31.52 -46.38 35.84
CA ALA A 969 -30.33 -46.43 36.68
C ALA A 969 -30.36 -47.65 37.62
N ALA A 970 -29.21 -48.27 37.83
CA ALA A 970 -29.06 -49.40 38.74
C ALA A 970 -27.72 -49.34 39.48
N LEU A 971 -27.71 -49.89 40.69
CA LEU A 971 -26.55 -49.99 41.57
C LEU A 971 -25.79 -51.28 41.26
N TYR A 972 -24.47 -51.19 41.11
CA TYR A 972 -23.57 -52.30 40.85
C TYR A 972 -22.42 -52.31 41.86
N LEU A 973 -21.87 -53.50 42.13
CA LEU A 973 -20.53 -53.65 42.68
C LEU A 973 -19.52 -53.47 41.55
N ARG A 974 -18.49 -52.66 41.82
CA ARG A 974 -17.44 -52.39 40.83
C ARG A 974 -16.67 -53.67 40.51
N SER A 975 -16.19 -53.78 39.28
CA SER A 975 -15.41 -54.95 38.86
C SER A 975 -14.06 -55.10 39.56
N ASP A 976 -13.56 -54.02 40.15
CA ASP A 976 -12.31 -53.95 40.91
C ASP A 976 -12.52 -53.99 42.43
N ALA A 977 -13.76 -54.18 42.91
CA ALA A 977 -14.01 -54.37 44.33
C ALA A 977 -13.33 -55.66 44.83
N MET A 978 -12.62 -55.56 45.94
CA MET A 978 -12.01 -56.71 46.61
C MET A 978 -12.87 -57.07 47.81
N LEU A 979 -13.52 -58.22 47.74
CA LEU A 979 -14.33 -58.75 48.83
C LEU A 979 -13.47 -59.70 49.66
N ASP A 980 -13.59 -59.59 50.97
CA ASP A 980 -12.88 -60.41 51.95
C ASP A 980 -13.74 -60.42 53.22
N TYR A 981 -14.29 -61.59 53.54
CA TYR A 981 -15.21 -61.80 54.63
C TYR A 981 -14.55 -61.49 55.99
N GLU A 982 -13.29 -61.89 56.17
CA GLU A 982 -12.53 -61.67 57.40
C GLU A 982 -12.32 -60.19 57.71
N THR A 983 -12.23 -59.33 56.70
CA THR A 983 -12.10 -57.88 56.88
C THR A 983 -13.42 -57.14 56.86
N ASN A 984 -14.36 -57.52 56.00
CA ASN A 984 -15.68 -56.90 55.92
C ASN A 984 -16.79 -57.88 55.53
N ALA A 985 -17.46 -58.43 56.54
CA ALA A 985 -18.59 -59.35 56.36
C ALA A 985 -19.90 -58.69 55.87
N SER A 986 -19.96 -57.36 55.67
CA SER A 986 -21.20 -56.65 55.32
C SER A 986 -20.94 -55.33 54.59
N LEU A 987 -21.38 -55.23 53.34
CA LEU A 987 -21.22 -54.04 52.51
C LEU A 987 -22.43 -53.10 52.65
N ASN A 988 -22.23 -51.89 53.17
CA ASN A 988 -23.28 -50.89 53.40
C ASN A 988 -23.17 -49.70 52.45
N VAL A 989 -24.25 -49.40 51.74
CA VAL A 989 -24.32 -48.30 50.77
C VAL A 989 -25.68 -47.62 50.83
N THR A 990 -25.70 -46.31 50.66
CA THR A 990 -26.88 -45.46 50.57
C THR A 990 -26.87 -44.75 49.23
N VAL A 991 -28.00 -44.80 48.53
CA VAL A 991 -28.24 -44.03 47.31
C VAL A 991 -29.16 -42.86 47.66
N THR A 992 -28.75 -41.66 47.29
CA THR A 992 -29.52 -40.42 47.50
C THR A 992 -29.91 -39.82 46.16
N VAL A 993 -31.15 -39.35 46.04
CA VAL A 993 -31.65 -38.51 44.94
C VAL A 993 -31.92 -37.09 45.46
N ASP A 994 -31.42 -36.10 44.75
CA ASP A 994 -31.60 -34.67 45.01
C ASP A 994 -32.14 -33.99 43.75
N ASP A 995 -33.24 -33.25 43.84
CA ASP A 995 -33.85 -32.50 42.73
C ASP A 995 -33.37 -31.04 42.66
N GLY A 996 -32.54 -30.61 43.62
CA GLY A 996 -31.98 -29.26 43.72
C GLY A 996 -32.86 -28.22 44.42
N PHE A 997 -34.12 -28.54 44.74
CA PHE A 997 -35.07 -27.58 45.33
C PHE A 997 -35.73 -28.09 46.61
N ASN A 998 -35.97 -29.39 46.70
CA ASN A 998 -36.60 -30.05 47.83
C ASN A 998 -35.58 -30.74 48.73
N THR A 999 -36.08 -31.36 49.81
CA THR A 999 -35.22 -32.17 50.68
C THR A 999 -34.83 -33.48 49.95
N PRO A 1000 -33.54 -33.83 49.87
CA PRO A 1000 -33.11 -35.06 49.20
C PRO A 1000 -33.70 -36.33 49.85
N ALA A 1001 -34.03 -37.32 49.03
CA ALA A 1001 -34.51 -38.62 49.48
C ALA A 1001 -33.40 -39.68 49.37
N SER A 1002 -33.36 -40.63 50.30
CA SER A 1002 -32.34 -41.69 50.32
C SER A 1002 -32.92 -43.05 50.66
N ASP A 1003 -32.27 -44.10 50.15
CA ASP A 1003 -32.54 -45.50 50.51
C ASP A 1003 -31.21 -46.26 50.63
N SER A 1004 -31.14 -47.20 51.56
CA SER A 1004 -29.89 -47.87 51.97
C SER A 1004 -30.00 -49.38 51.85
N LEU A 1005 -28.90 -50.01 51.46
CA LEU A 1005 -28.76 -51.47 51.37
C LEU A 1005 -27.56 -51.96 52.18
N SER A 1006 -27.70 -53.17 52.71
CA SER A 1006 -26.64 -53.93 53.35
C SER A 1006 -26.56 -55.32 52.70
N VAL A 1007 -25.44 -55.63 52.06
CA VAL A 1007 -25.19 -56.92 51.37
C VAL A 1007 -24.25 -57.75 52.24
N ALA A 1008 -24.67 -58.95 52.63
CA ALA A 1008 -23.81 -59.85 53.40
C ALA A 1008 -22.71 -60.44 52.52
N VAL A 1009 -21.48 -60.48 53.01
CA VAL A 1009 -20.40 -61.24 52.35
C VAL A 1009 -20.39 -62.63 52.99
N ASN A 1010 -20.35 -63.70 52.19
CA ASN A 1010 -20.25 -65.08 52.69
C ASN A 1010 -18.79 -65.55 52.68
N ASP A 1011 -18.41 -66.25 53.75
CA ASP A 1011 -17.11 -66.93 53.94
C ASP A 1011 -16.95 -68.08 52.94
N ALA A 1012 -15.90 -68.01 52.12
CA ALA A 1012 -15.45 -69.04 51.20
C ALA A 1012 -14.11 -69.62 51.65
N ASN A 1013 -13.89 -70.90 51.39
CA ASN A 1013 -12.70 -71.58 51.92
C ASN A 1013 -11.41 -71.14 51.21
N ASP A 1014 -10.60 -70.35 51.92
CA ASP A 1014 -9.28 -69.91 51.47
C ASP A 1014 -8.15 -70.97 51.57
N PRO A 1015 -7.14 -70.94 50.67
CA PRO A 1015 -5.96 -71.79 50.80
C PRO A 1015 -5.13 -71.41 52.04
N PRO A 1016 -4.65 -72.37 52.84
CA PRO A 1016 -3.80 -72.06 53.99
C PRO A 1016 -2.45 -71.45 53.54
N VAL A 1017 -2.10 -70.28 54.07
CA VAL A 1017 -0.81 -69.60 53.82
C VAL A 1017 0.16 -69.84 54.98
N ILE A 1018 1.39 -70.24 54.68
CA ILE A 1018 2.47 -70.32 55.68
C ILE A 1018 3.15 -68.95 55.78
N SER A 1019 2.97 -68.22 56.88
CA SER A 1019 3.72 -66.99 57.16
C SER A 1019 4.98 -67.29 57.99
N GLY A 1020 6.16 -67.27 57.37
CA GLY A 1020 7.45 -67.38 58.08
C GLY A 1020 8.63 -67.73 57.17
N ALA A 1021 9.81 -67.14 57.43
CA ALA A 1021 11.02 -67.44 56.67
C ALA A 1021 11.52 -68.87 56.96
N VAL A 1022 11.64 -69.70 55.91
CA VAL A 1022 12.25 -71.04 56.03
C VAL A 1022 13.75 -70.87 56.27
N VAL A 1023 14.19 -71.05 57.53
CA VAL A 1023 15.62 -71.07 57.86
C VAL A 1023 16.16 -72.49 57.66
N LEU A 1024 16.94 -72.69 56.60
CA LEU A 1024 17.76 -73.90 56.42
C LEU A 1024 18.92 -73.86 57.41
N VAL A 1025 18.83 -74.64 58.49
CA VAL A 1025 19.95 -74.85 59.42
C VAL A 1025 20.77 -76.04 58.92
N ALA A 1026 22.01 -75.80 58.49
CA ALA A 1026 22.99 -76.87 58.31
C ALA A 1026 23.43 -77.35 59.71
N ILE A 1027 23.16 -78.62 60.01
CA ILE A 1027 23.47 -79.23 61.31
C ILE A 1027 24.77 -80.03 61.16
N ASP A 1028 25.72 -79.83 62.07
CA ASP A 1028 26.96 -80.61 62.17
C ASP A 1028 26.62 -82.08 62.49
N GLU A 1029 27.32 -83.03 61.84
CA GLU A 1029 27.08 -84.47 62.02
C GLU A 1029 27.41 -84.97 63.44
N ASP A 1030 28.25 -84.23 64.18
CA ASP A 1030 28.64 -84.55 65.56
C ASP A 1030 27.78 -83.85 66.63
N ALA A 1031 26.71 -83.15 66.24
CA ALA A 1031 25.81 -82.48 67.18
C ALA A 1031 24.92 -83.48 67.96
N SER A 1032 24.84 -83.32 69.28
CA SER A 1032 23.88 -84.03 70.13
C SER A 1032 22.43 -83.82 69.66
N PRO A 1033 21.48 -84.76 69.89
CA PRO A 1033 20.13 -84.70 69.33
C PRO A 1033 19.44 -83.35 69.62
N LEU A 1034 19.20 -82.57 68.56
CA LEU A 1034 18.42 -81.35 68.61
C LEU A 1034 16.94 -81.70 68.47
N THR A 1035 16.15 -81.38 69.49
CA THR A 1035 14.70 -81.32 69.36
C THR A 1035 14.35 -80.03 68.65
N ILE A 1036 13.97 -80.09 67.37
CA ILE A 1036 13.37 -78.96 66.68
C ILE A 1036 11.89 -78.92 67.09
N THR A 1037 11.56 -78.07 68.05
CA THR A 1037 10.18 -77.64 68.26
C THR A 1037 9.89 -76.51 67.29
N ALA A 1038 9.11 -76.78 66.25
CA ALA A 1038 8.39 -75.73 65.54
C ALA A 1038 7.38 -75.11 66.53
N ALA A 1039 7.41 -73.78 66.66
CA ALA A 1039 6.36 -73.04 67.34
C ALA A 1039 5.13 -72.94 66.42
#